data_AF-A0A3D1IMT2-F1
#
_entry.id   AF-A0A3D1IMT2-F1
#
_cell.length_a   1.000
_cell.length_b   1.000
_cell.length_c   1.000
_cell.angle_alpha   90.00
_cell.angle_beta   90.00
_cell.angle_gamma   90.00
#
_symmetry.space_group_name_H-M   'P 1'
#
loop_
_entity.id
_entity.type
_entity.pdbx_description
1 polymer ?
#
loop_
_entity_poly.entity_id
_entity_poly.type
_entity_poly.pdbx_seq_one_letter_code
_entity_poly.pdbx_strand_id
1 'polypeptide(L)'
;MSLARIFPQVFFLVLAACIEPSVWAAEFTAAAEVIEDRCLTCHDSDTKKGGIDLSPLLEKDNASYGNYTRLWIRLENMVASGEMPPENKKPLAAAEKVAIQGWFHESFVLRDGKSHIGPTPLRRLTRYEFENTLEAVLAVTLKAPYRDSITGTLEESKITALVPSDIPGESGFDNDAHRLGGLKPPLDAFADAANYALGQFRRNPAAIKAVLGRAEIPSDASEAEAKAIISKFLLRAFRGNAARMPGYERAFHGLYAKHVAASKDSRASLLHVFEMTLVSPEFLYRFEHSQAQSTPYPVNGLELATRLSYFLWAGPPDAELLNLGQDGSLLMEDVLKKQIARLLNSPKRIALSENFGGQWLGFGELMANREYLLNERWNRETYDEALFFFDELIRSNRSVLELVQSDWQYKRASALQAKGHGYQQLKPDALPRMYADIFANRQSKTRNRKTRYDPPVLVQRQGDRDGGLLTSAAIMRVTSSKTRTSPIRRGVWVLNTLIGKSMEAPEDVPSIEEAREALNIKRNPTVAELLKQHVSKAVCHACHKEIDPLGLGLENFAQFGEWRTNYPDMTPVVASGEMPNGKAFKSPHQMKTLLLELYGDDIAKNFARQLFAYALGRQLQPYDRLSLDQIISVAKQDGYKTNAIIEQIVLSKQFRYRQDL
;
A
#
# COMPACT_ATOMS: atom_id res chain seq x y z
N MET A 1 -29.91 61.46 6.75
CA MET A 1 -28.71 61.13 7.56
C MET A 1 -28.26 59.72 7.18
N SER A 2 -27.00 59.64 6.78
CA SER A 2 -26.12 58.53 6.37
C SER A 2 -26.59 57.07 6.52
N LEU A 3 -26.53 56.29 5.42
CA LEU A 3 -25.54 55.21 5.26
C LEU A 3 -25.58 54.67 3.82
N ALA A 4 -24.52 54.96 3.08
CA ALA A 4 -24.29 54.55 1.70
C ALA A 4 -23.89 53.07 1.62
N ARG A 5 -24.50 52.33 0.67
CA ARG A 5 -24.03 51.03 0.21
C ARG A 5 -22.87 51.24 -0.77
N ILE A 6 -21.70 50.70 -0.44
CA ILE A 6 -20.56 50.59 -1.35
C ILE A 6 -20.59 49.17 -1.93
N PHE A 7 -20.87 49.06 -3.22
CA PHE A 7 -20.53 47.90 -4.05
C PHE A 7 -19.26 48.27 -4.84
N PRO A 8 -18.14 47.52 -4.75
CA PRO A 8 -17.11 47.63 -5.75
C PRO A 8 -17.42 46.67 -6.90
N GLN A 9 -17.53 47.24 -8.11
CA GLN A 9 -17.47 46.50 -9.37
C GLN A 9 -16.13 45.76 -9.45
N VAL A 10 -16.16 44.44 -9.50
CA VAL A 10 -14.99 43.63 -9.86
C VAL A 10 -14.97 43.51 -11.38
N PHE A 11 -14.02 44.21 -12.00
CA PHE A 11 -13.64 44.03 -13.40
C PHE A 11 -13.06 42.62 -13.58
N PHE A 12 -13.82 41.71 -14.21
CA PHE A 12 -13.26 40.47 -14.77
C PHE A 12 -12.56 40.80 -16.08
N LEU A 13 -11.25 41.03 -16.03
CA LEU A 13 -10.38 40.99 -17.20
C LEU A 13 -10.08 39.52 -17.49
N VAL A 14 -10.95 38.88 -18.27
CA VAL A 14 -10.67 37.58 -18.90
C VAL A 14 -9.67 37.83 -20.03
N LEU A 15 -8.38 37.75 -19.71
CA LEU A 15 -7.36 37.49 -20.73
C LEU A 15 -7.48 36.02 -21.11
N ALA A 16 -8.37 35.75 -22.07
CA ALA A 16 -8.32 34.52 -22.85
C ALA A 16 -7.03 34.55 -23.67
N ALA A 17 -5.93 34.05 -23.11
CA ALA A 17 -4.81 33.60 -23.90
C ALA A 17 -5.30 32.37 -24.69
N CYS A 18 -5.66 32.59 -25.95
CA CYS A 18 -5.81 31.53 -26.93
C CYS A 18 -4.45 30.82 -27.04
N ILE A 19 -4.29 29.73 -26.30
CA ILE A 19 -3.24 28.76 -26.57
C ILE A 19 -3.72 27.99 -27.81
N GLU A 20 -3.02 28.18 -28.92
CA GLU A 20 -3.29 27.45 -30.16
C GLU A 20 -3.16 25.92 -29.92
N PRO A 21 -4.06 25.08 -30.46
CA PRO A 21 -3.99 23.62 -30.29
C PRO A 21 -2.85 22.92 -31.07
N SER A 22 -1.88 23.68 -31.62
CA SER A 22 -1.01 23.24 -32.72
C SER A 22 0.33 22.61 -32.30
N VAL A 23 0.64 22.56 -30.99
CA VAL A 23 1.96 22.05 -30.52
C VAL A 23 1.91 20.55 -30.14
N TRP A 24 0.72 19.93 -30.06
CA TRP A 24 0.52 18.70 -29.25
C TRP A 24 0.28 17.42 -30.07
N ALA A 25 0.27 17.50 -31.40
CA ALA A 25 0.40 16.31 -32.23
C ALA A 25 1.90 15.98 -32.38
N ALA A 26 2.48 15.33 -31.37
CA ALA A 26 3.82 14.76 -31.52
C ALA A 26 3.76 13.75 -32.68
N GLU A 27 4.38 14.06 -33.82
CA GLU A 27 4.50 13.10 -34.91
C GLU A 27 5.39 11.96 -34.40
N PHE A 28 4.87 10.73 -34.40
CA PHE A 28 5.64 9.52 -34.08
C PHE A 28 7.03 9.53 -34.73
N THR A 29 7.11 10.04 -35.96
CA THR A 29 8.34 10.26 -36.72
C THR A 29 9.42 10.99 -35.93
N ALA A 30 9.08 12.09 -35.23
CA ALA A 30 10.06 12.84 -34.45
C ALA A 30 10.60 12.04 -33.25
N ALA A 31 9.75 11.22 -32.61
CA ALA A 31 10.22 10.33 -31.55
C ALA A 31 11.10 9.20 -32.10
N ALA A 32 10.72 8.62 -33.25
CA ALA A 32 11.46 7.57 -33.92
C ALA A 32 12.85 8.06 -34.40
N GLU A 33 12.93 9.24 -35.00
CA GLU A 33 14.19 9.88 -35.42
C GLU A 33 15.14 10.06 -34.23
N VAL A 34 14.63 10.50 -33.08
CA VAL A 34 15.46 10.62 -31.87
C VAL A 34 15.96 9.26 -31.39
N ILE A 35 15.12 8.23 -31.41
CA ILE A 35 15.52 6.86 -31.01
C ILE A 35 16.62 6.35 -31.95
N GLU A 36 16.42 6.50 -33.26
CA GLU A 36 17.37 6.08 -34.29
C GLU A 36 18.72 6.79 -34.15
N ASP A 37 18.70 8.12 -34.11
CA ASP A 37 19.92 8.94 -34.11
C ASP A 37 20.68 8.89 -32.78
N ARG A 38 19.96 8.78 -31.66
CA ARG A 38 20.55 9.01 -30.32
C ARG A 38 20.66 7.74 -29.48
N CYS A 39 19.91 6.68 -29.77
CA CYS A 39 19.83 5.50 -28.92
C CYS A 39 20.35 4.22 -29.59
N LEU A 40 20.07 4.00 -30.87
CA LEU A 40 20.32 2.69 -31.51
C LEU A 40 21.79 2.31 -31.65
N THR A 41 22.72 3.28 -31.68
CA THR A 41 24.16 2.98 -31.67
C THR A 41 24.64 2.16 -30.46
N CYS A 42 23.84 2.08 -29.39
CA CYS A 42 24.12 1.26 -28.20
C CYS A 42 22.99 0.26 -27.88
N HIS A 43 21.76 0.53 -28.30
CA HIS A 43 20.56 -0.22 -27.93
C HIS A 43 19.83 -0.78 -29.16
N ASP A 44 20.57 -1.34 -30.11
CA ASP A 44 20.04 -2.08 -31.26
C ASP A 44 19.97 -3.60 -30.99
N SER A 45 19.55 -4.37 -32.00
CA SER A 45 19.42 -5.83 -31.95
C SER A 45 20.75 -6.57 -31.79
N ASP A 46 21.88 -5.92 -32.08
CA ASP A 46 23.20 -6.53 -32.12
C ASP A 46 24.01 -6.21 -30.86
N THR A 47 24.09 -4.93 -30.49
CA THR A 47 24.87 -4.42 -29.36
C THR A 47 24.20 -4.67 -28.02
N LYS A 48 22.87 -4.46 -27.94
CA LYS A 48 22.03 -4.69 -26.74
C LYS A 48 22.66 -4.23 -25.42
N LYS A 49 23.23 -3.03 -25.37
CA LYS A 49 23.90 -2.56 -24.15
C LYS A 49 22.92 -2.55 -22.98
N GLY A 50 23.31 -3.18 -21.86
CA GLY A 50 22.44 -3.34 -20.69
C GLY A 50 21.25 -4.28 -20.91
N GLY A 51 21.31 -5.16 -21.92
CA GLY A 51 20.26 -6.12 -22.25
C GLY A 51 19.05 -5.51 -22.96
N ILE A 52 19.18 -4.31 -23.54
CA ILE A 52 18.06 -3.55 -24.10
C ILE A 52 18.23 -3.33 -25.61
N ASP A 53 17.17 -3.66 -26.34
CA ASP A 53 17.00 -3.45 -27.78
C ASP A 53 15.78 -2.55 -28.01
N LEU A 54 16.00 -1.36 -28.55
CA LEU A 54 14.99 -0.34 -28.84
C LEU A 54 14.55 -0.34 -30.31
N SER A 55 15.17 -1.15 -31.18
CA SER A 55 14.84 -1.20 -32.61
C SER A 55 13.35 -1.45 -32.87
N PRO A 56 12.65 -2.32 -32.10
CA PRO A 56 11.22 -2.52 -32.30
C PRO A 56 10.36 -1.27 -32.07
N LEU A 57 10.87 -0.26 -31.34
CA LEU A 57 10.12 0.97 -31.08
C LEU A 57 10.05 1.91 -32.29
N LEU A 58 10.83 1.67 -33.34
CA LEU A 58 10.76 2.43 -34.60
C LEU A 58 9.51 2.10 -35.42
N GLU A 59 8.82 1.01 -35.10
CA GLU A 59 7.55 0.65 -35.76
C GLU A 59 6.36 1.33 -35.05
N LYS A 60 5.53 2.03 -35.83
CA LYS A 60 4.37 2.76 -35.30
C LYS A 60 3.37 1.85 -34.56
N ASP A 61 3.20 0.62 -35.01
CA ASP A 61 2.29 -0.36 -34.38
C ASP A 61 2.79 -0.79 -32.98
N ASN A 62 4.10 -0.66 -32.72
CA ASN A 62 4.70 -0.91 -31.42
C ASN A 62 4.69 0.33 -30.51
N ALA A 63 4.19 1.47 -31.00
CA ALA A 63 4.24 2.77 -30.35
C ALA A 63 3.01 3.10 -29.47
N SER A 64 2.34 2.05 -28.97
CA SER A 64 1.15 2.13 -28.11
C SER A 64 1.09 0.96 -27.11
N TYR A 65 0.01 0.84 -26.33
CA TYR A 65 -0.20 -0.29 -25.41
C TYR A 65 -0.20 -1.64 -26.15
N GLY A 66 0.79 -2.47 -25.87
CA GLY A 66 0.99 -3.80 -26.43
C GLY A 66 2.27 -4.46 -25.90
N ASN A 67 2.92 -5.28 -26.74
CA ASN A 67 4.11 -6.07 -26.37
C ASN A 67 5.28 -5.20 -25.90
N TYR A 68 5.40 -3.97 -26.39
CA TYR A 68 6.52 -3.06 -26.10
C TYR A 68 6.20 -1.98 -25.07
N THR A 69 5.04 -2.05 -24.40
CA THR A 69 4.61 -1.05 -23.39
C THR A 69 5.68 -0.82 -22.31
N ARG A 70 6.23 -1.91 -21.76
CA ARG A 70 7.25 -1.83 -20.71
C ARG A 70 8.54 -1.17 -21.21
N LEU A 71 8.88 -1.39 -22.48
CA LEU A 71 10.07 -0.83 -23.10
C LEU A 71 9.91 0.67 -23.33
N TRP A 72 8.74 1.13 -23.79
CA TRP A 72 8.40 2.56 -23.87
C TRP A 72 8.42 3.26 -22.51
N ILE A 73 7.81 2.64 -21.48
CA ILE A 73 7.84 3.17 -20.11
C ILE A 73 9.29 3.30 -19.63
N ARG A 74 10.13 2.29 -19.88
CA ARG A 74 11.55 2.33 -19.51
C ARG A 74 12.30 3.44 -20.25
N LEU A 75 12.10 3.58 -21.57
CA LEU A 75 12.69 4.64 -22.37
C LEU A 75 12.32 6.02 -21.81
N GLU A 76 11.02 6.27 -21.59
CA GLU A 76 10.54 7.56 -21.11
C GLU A 76 11.08 7.88 -19.71
N ASN A 77 11.10 6.90 -18.79
CA ASN A 77 11.67 7.08 -17.46
C ASN A 77 13.16 7.48 -17.51
N MET A 78 13.97 6.81 -18.34
CA MET A 78 15.41 7.08 -18.48
C MET A 78 15.69 8.45 -19.12
N VAL A 79 14.85 8.86 -20.08
CA VAL A 79 14.92 10.19 -20.73
C VAL A 79 14.48 11.28 -19.76
N ALA A 80 13.42 11.04 -19.00
CA ALA A 80 12.86 11.97 -18.02
C ALA A 80 13.82 12.18 -16.82
N SER A 81 14.46 11.12 -16.33
CA SER A 81 15.47 11.22 -15.26
C SER A 81 16.79 11.82 -15.76
N GLY A 82 17.02 11.82 -17.08
CA GLY A 82 18.26 12.29 -17.68
C GLY A 82 19.44 11.34 -17.51
N GLU A 83 19.18 10.10 -17.08
CA GLU A 83 20.19 9.03 -16.97
C GLU A 83 20.69 8.57 -18.35
N MET A 84 19.86 8.73 -19.38
CA MET A 84 20.23 8.45 -20.76
C MET A 84 20.10 9.70 -21.64
N PRO A 85 21.09 9.94 -22.54
CA PRO A 85 22.37 9.25 -22.71
C PRO A 85 23.31 9.38 -21.50
N PRO A 86 24.26 8.46 -21.30
CA PRO A 86 25.19 8.49 -20.17
C PRO A 86 26.10 9.73 -20.20
N GLU A 87 26.68 10.10 -19.05
CA GLU A 87 27.47 11.33 -18.87
C GLU A 87 28.62 11.51 -19.89
N ASN A 88 29.17 10.42 -20.41
CA ASN A 88 30.25 10.45 -21.42
C ASN A 88 29.76 10.63 -22.87
N LYS A 89 28.45 10.81 -23.08
CA LYS A 89 27.81 11.08 -24.36
C LYS A 89 27.14 12.45 -24.35
N LYS A 90 26.90 13.01 -25.54
CA LYS A 90 26.20 14.29 -25.66
C LYS A 90 24.75 14.12 -25.14
N PRO A 91 24.30 14.97 -24.20
CA PRO A 91 22.93 14.89 -23.68
C PRO A 91 21.89 15.21 -24.78
N LEU A 92 20.65 14.77 -24.57
CA LEU A 92 19.55 15.14 -25.46
C LEU A 92 19.25 16.64 -25.34
N ALA A 93 19.05 17.28 -26.49
CA ALA A 93 18.51 18.62 -26.58
C ALA A 93 17.07 18.65 -26.06
N ALA A 94 16.61 19.82 -25.62
CA ALA A 94 15.27 19.98 -25.07
C ALA A 94 14.17 19.52 -26.05
N ALA A 95 14.31 19.82 -27.34
CA ALA A 95 13.37 19.40 -28.38
C ALA A 95 13.30 17.87 -28.53
N GLU A 96 14.43 17.17 -28.44
CA GLU A 96 14.49 15.70 -28.54
C GLU A 96 13.81 15.04 -27.33
N LYS A 97 14.01 15.59 -26.13
CA LYS A 97 13.29 15.14 -24.92
C LYS A 97 11.78 15.33 -25.07
N VAL A 98 11.36 16.51 -25.54
CA VAL A 98 9.95 16.84 -25.78
C VAL A 98 9.34 15.91 -26.83
N ALA A 99 10.08 15.51 -27.87
CA ALA A 99 9.57 14.58 -28.88
C ALA A 99 9.21 13.21 -28.27
N ILE A 100 10.12 12.60 -27.50
CA ILE A 100 9.88 11.30 -26.83
C ILE A 100 8.76 11.43 -25.80
N GLN A 101 8.83 12.42 -24.93
CA GLN A 101 7.87 12.60 -23.83
C GLN A 101 6.48 12.98 -24.35
N GLY A 102 6.41 13.81 -25.39
CA GLY A 102 5.16 14.22 -26.05
C GLY A 102 4.46 13.04 -26.70
N TRP A 103 5.19 12.23 -27.47
CA TRP A 103 4.63 10.99 -28.04
C TRP A 103 4.14 10.05 -26.94
N PHE A 104 4.97 9.82 -25.91
CA PHE A 104 4.59 8.96 -24.79
C PHE A 104 3.33 9.46 -24.07
N HIS A 105 3.21 10.78 -23.88
CA HIS A 105 2.05 11.39 -23.28
C HIS A 105 0.78 11.12 -24.09
N GLU A 106 0.79 11.39 -25.39
CA GLU A 106 -0.37 11.20 -26.25
C GLU A 106 -0.80 9.73 -26.39
N SER A 107 0.16 8.81 -26.44
CA SER A 107 -0.08 7.40 -26.73
C SER A 107 -0.32 6.52 -25.49
N PHE A 108 0.25 6.88 -24.34
CA PHE A 108 0.17 6.07 -23.12
C PHE A 108 -0.52 6.78 -21.95
N VAL A 109 -0.36 8.09 -21.80
CA VAL A 109 -1.04 8.86 -20.73
C VAL A 109 -2.46 9.21 -21.16
N LEU A 110 -2.61 9.63 -22.41
CA LEU A 110 -3.88 9.85 -23.08
C LEU A 110 -4.20 8.66 -24.00
N ARG A 111 -5.36 8.72 -24.64
CA ARG A 111 -5.75 7.84 -25.74
C ARG A 111 -6.38 8.71 -26.82
N ASP A 112 -5.64 8.96 -27.89
CA ASP A 112 -6.03 9.84 -29.00
C ASP A 112 -6.41 11.26 -28.52
N GLY A 113 -5.55 11.86 -27.66
CA GLY A 113 -5.79 13.18 -27.06
C GLY A 113 -6.93 13.24 -26.03
N LYS A 114 -7.56 12.11 -25.71
CA LYS A 114 -8.64 12.02 -24.71
C LYS A 114 -8.15 11.37 -23.43
N SER A 115 -8.79 11.76 -22.32
CA SER A 115 -8.52 11.15 -21.02
C SER A 115 -8.83 9.65 -21.02
N HIS A 116 -7.85 8.87 -20.59
CA HIS A 116 -7.90 7.43 -20.40
C HIS A 116 -7.60 7.12 -18.93
N ILE A 117 -8.25 6.11 -18.34
CA ILE A 117 -8.01 5.69 -16.94
C ILE A 117 -7.71 4.18 -16.80
N GLY A 118 -7.54 3.51 -17.93
CA GLY A 118 -7.35 2.06 -17.99
C GLY A 118 -8.63 1.25 -17.77
N PRO A 119 -8.65 -0.01 -18.25
CA PRO A 119 -9.76 -0.90 -17.96
C PRO A 119 -9.85 -1.17 -16.45
N THR A 120 -11.08 -1.23 -15.92
CA THR A 120 -11.29 -1.61 -14.51
C THR A 120 -11.17 -3.14 -14.36
N PRO A 121 -10.21 -3.65 -13.57
CA PRO A 121 -10.03 -5.08 -13.42
C PRO A 121 -11.12 -5.69 -12.51
N LEU A 122 -11.43 -6.97 -12.72
CA LEU A 122 -12.28 -7.73 -11.80
C LEU A 122 -11.53 -8.00 -10.50
N ARG A 123 -12.07 -7.57 -9.36
CA ARG A 123 -11.41 -7.69 -8.05
C ARG A 123 -11.97 -8.84 -7.24
N ARG A 124 -11.16 -9.86 -6.96
CA ARG A 124 -11.45 -10.87 -5.92
C ARG A 124 -11.13 -10.29 -4.54
N LEU A 125 -11.85 -10.72 -3.51
CA LEU A 125 -11.47 -10.45 -2.13
C LEU A 125 -10.16 -11.17 -1.79
N THR A 126 -9.23 -10.46 -1.16
CA THR A 126 -8.07 -11.10 -0.50
C THR A 126 -8.52 -11.93 0.70
N ARG A 127 -7.66 -12.77 1.26
CA ARG A 127 -7.89 -13.47 2.52
C ARG A 127 -8.27 -12.52 3.65
N TYR A 128 -7.57 -11.39 3.76
CA TYR A 128 -7.84 -10.37 4.78
C TYR A 128 -9.20 -9.70 4.55
N GLU A 129 -9.51 -9.33 3.30
CA GLU A 129 -10.79 -8.76 2.91
C GLU A 129 -11.95 -9.74 3.09
N PHE A 130 -11.75 -11.02 2.79
CA PHE A 130 -12.71 -12.10 2.96
C PHE A 130 -13.05 -12.29 4.43
N GLU A 131 -12.06 -12.36 5.32
CA GLU A 131 -12.28 -12.45 6.76
C GLU A 131 -13.06 -11.24 7.31
N ASN A 132 -12.67 -10.01 6.94
CA ASN A 132 -13.40 -8.79 7.30
C ASN A 132 -14.84 -8.80 6.80
N THR A 133 -15.05 -9.34 5.59
CA THR A 133 -16.38 -9.45 4.99
C THR A 133 -17.23 -10.49 5.73
N LEU A 134 -16.66 -11.62 6.14
CA LEU A 134 -17.36 -12.62 6.97
C LEU A 134 -17.76 -12.04 8.33
N GLU A 135 -16.84 -11.37 9.04
CA GLU A 135 -17.13 -10.72 10.33
C GLU A 135 -18.28 -9.72 10.20
N ALA A 136 -18.25 -8.88 9.15
CA ALA A 136 -19.29 -7.90 8.90
C ALA A 136 -20.63 -8.55 8.53
N VAL A 137 -20.65 -9.49 7.58
CA VAL A 137 -21.89 -10.10 7.08
C VAL A 137 -22.56 -10.96 8.15
N LEU A 138 -21.77 -11.67 8.95
CA LEU A 138 -22.29 -12.54 10.01
C LEU A 138 -22.41 -11.84 11.37
N ALA A 139 -21.90 -10.62 11.53
CA ALA A 139 -21.83 -9.91 12.80
C ALA A 139 -21.13 -10.73 13.92
N VAL A 140 -20.02 -11.38 13.55
CA VAL A 140 -19.19 -12.19 14.44
C VAL A 140 -17.77 -11.63 14.53
N THR A 141 -16.98 -12.13 15.48
CA THR A 141 -15.55 -11.85 15.60
C THR A 141 -14.80 -13.15 15.31
N LEU A 142 -13.99 -13.14 14.24
CA LEU A 142 -13.18 -14.26 13.77
C LEU A 142 -11.71 -14.07 14.11
N LYS A 143 -11.24 -12.82 14.10
CA LYS A 143 -9.91 -12.48 14.57
C LYS A 143 -9.83 -12.66 16.07
N ALA A 144 -8.71 -13.21 16.52
CA ALA A 144 -8.42 -13.30 17.94
C ALA A 144 -8.49 -11.88 18.52
N PRO A 145 -9.25 -11.68 19.62
CA PRO A 145 -9.21 -10.40 20.28
C PRO A 145 -7.76 -10.13 20.68
N TYR A 146 -7.41 -8.85 20.68
CA TYR A 146 -6.17 -8.43 21.27
C TYR A 146 -6.04 -9.04 22.68
N ARG A 147 -4.96 -9.78 22.91
CA ARG A 147 -4.70 -10.41 24.19
C ARG A 147 -3.94 -9.41 25.06
N ASP A 148 -4.47 -9.15 26.25
CA ASP A 148 -3.78 -8.35 27.27
C ASP A 148 -2.55 -9.07 27.85
N SER A 149 -2.34 -10.32 27.42
CA SER A 149 -1.25 -11.20 27.80
C SER A 149 -0.60 -11.95 26.63
N ILE A 150 0.71 -12.18 26.73
CA ILE A 150 1.50 -12.87 25.70
C ILE A 150 1.48 -14.36 25.98
N THR A 151 0.71 -15.10 25.19
CA THR A 151 0.46 -16.53 25.42
C THR A 151 1.46 -17.46 24.74
N GLY A 152 2.46 -16.93 24.03
CA GLY A 152 3.41 -17.77 23.30
C GLY A 152 2.78 -18.46 22.07
N THR A 153 1.69 -17.90 21.54
CA THR A 153 1.12 -18.27 20.22
C THR A 153 0.69 -17.01 19.44
N LEU A 154 1.25 -16.80 18.25
CA LEU A 154 0.91 -15.72 17.29
C LEU A 154 -0.15 -16.13 16.25
N GLU A 155 -1.18 -16.89 16.64
CA GLU A 155 -2.29 -17.19 15.70
C GLU A 155 -3.30 -16.03 15.72
N GLU A 156 -3.32 -15.24 14.64
CA GLU A 156 -4.18 -14.06 14.51
C GLU A 156 -5.66 -14.42 14.33
N SER A 157 -5.96 -15.46 13.55
CA SER A 157 -7.31 -15.97 13.39
C SER A 157 -7.31 -17.40 12.85
N LYS A 158 -8.40 -18.13 13.08
CA LYS A 158 -8.55 -19.47 12.47
C LYS A 158 -8.64 -19.40 10.94
N ILE A 159 -9.14 -18.28 10.40
CA ILE A 159 -9.23 -18.07 8.95
C ILE A 159 -7.84 -18.05 8.32
N THR A 160 -6.85 -17.43 8.97
CA THR A 160 -5.46 -17.42 8.46
C THR A 160 -4.84 -18.81 8.34
N ALA A 161 -5.30 -19.78 9.13
CA ALA A 161 -4.86 -21.17 9.07
C ALA A 161 -5.62 -22.01 8.03
N LEU A 162 -6.84 -21.61 7.66
CA LEU A 162 -7.68 -22.32 6.69
C LEU A 162 -7.44 -21.83 5.27
N VAL A 163 -7.35 -20.52 5.08
CA VAL A 163 -7.18 -19.88 3.77
C VAL A 163 -5.71 -19.52 3.58
N PRO A 164 -5.06 -19.95 2.48
CA PRO A 164 -3.68 -19.61 2.21
C PRO A 164 -3.52 -18.10 2.00
N SER A 165 -2.34 -17.55 2.33
CA SER A 165 -2.04 -16.15 2.05
C SER A 165 -2.06 -15.89 0.55
N ASP A 166 -2.63 -14.76 0.15
CA ASP A 166 -2.50 -14.29 -1.23
C ASP A 166 -1.06 -13.84 -1.49
N ILE A 167 -0.63 -14.03 -2.73
CA ILE A 167 0.71 -13.65 -3.20
C ILE A 167 0.58 -12.27 -3.84
N PRO A 168 1.37 -11.26 -3.41
CA PRO A 168 1.36 -9.93 -4.02
C PRO A 168 1.58 -9.94 -5.54
N GLY A 169 0.92 -9.04 -6.25
CA GLY A 169 1.08 -8.83 -7.69
C GLY A 169 2.13 -7.78 -8.06
N GLU A 170 2.09 -7.29 -9.30
CA GLU A 170 3.03 -6.26 -9.80
C GLU A 170 2.84 -4.89 -9.12
N SER A 171 1.70 -4.65 -8.48
CA SER A 171 1.51 -3.50 -7.58
C SER A 171 2.31 -3.60 -6.28
N GLY A 172 2.78 -4.79 -5.89
CA GLY A 172 3.41 -5.04 -4.60
C GLY A 172 2.44 -5.40 -3.48
N PHE A 173 1.13 -5.51 -3.75
CA PHE A 173 0.11 -5.80 -2.75
C PHE A 173 -0.69 -7.07 -3.05
N ASP A 174 -1.20 -7.70 -1.99
CA ASP A 174 -2.06 -8.88 -2.02
C ASP A 174 -3.39 -8.63 -2.76
N ASN A 175 -3.89 -7.39 -2.75
CA ASN A 175 -5.13 -6.96 -3.38
C ASN A 175 -5.00 -6.65 -4.88
N ASP A 176 -3.89 -7.03 -5.51
CA ASP A 176 -3.66 -6.88 -6.95
C ASP A 176 -4.63 -7.74 -7.77
N ALA A 177 -5.55 -7.07 -8.45
CA ALA A 177 -6.63 -7.69 -9.19
C ALA A 177 -6.15 -8.55 -10.38
N HIS A 178 -5.06 -8.16 -11.05
CA HIS A 178 -4.51 -8.95 -12.15
C HIS A 178 -3.91 -10.25 -11.61
N ARG A 179 -3.18 -10.16 -10.50
CA ARG A 179 -2.62 -11.34 -9.82
C ARG A 179 -3.71 -12.26 -9.32
N LEU A 180 -4.70 -11.76 -8.58
CA LEU A 180 -5.77 -12.57 -8.02
C LEU A 180 -6.70 -13.13 -9.10
N GLY A 181 -6.95 -12.38 -10.17
CA GLY A 181 -7.77 -12.81 -11.31
C GLY A 181 -7.11 -13.89 -12.16
N GLY A 182 -5.77 -13.95 -12.20
CA GLY A 182 -5.03 -15.03 -12.85
C GLY A 182 -4.95 -16.33 -12.04
N LEU A 183 -5.35 -16.32 -10.76
CA LEU A 183 -5.31 -17.47 -9.88
C LEU A 183 -6.68 -18.12 -9.73
N LYS A 184 -6.72 -19.46 -9.71
CA LYS A 184 -7.93 -20.19 -9.30
C LYS A 184 -8.13 -19.98 -7.80
N PRO A 185 -9.28 -19.48 -7.33
CA PRO A 185 -9.52 -19.34 -5.90
C PRO A 185 -9.53 -20.72 -5.23
N PRO A 186 -8.92 -20.89 -4.05
CA PRO A 186 -8.96 -22.14 -3.30
C PRO A 186 -10.37 -22.33 -2.67
N LEU A 187 -11.34 -22.72 -3.49
CA LEU A 187 -12.75 -22.78 -3.10
C LEU A 187 -13.00 -23.69 -1.90
N ASP A 188 -12.29 -24.81 -1.79
CA ASP A 188 -12.41 -25.72 -0.64
C ASP A 188 -11.98 -25.02 0.66
N ALA A 189 -10.87 -24.27 0.63
CA ALA A 189 -10.40 -23.50 1.77
C ALA A 189 -11.37 -22.36 2.15
N PHE A 190 -11.96 -21.69 1.14
CA PHE A 190 -12.99 -20.69 1.38
C PHE A 190 -14.27 -21.30 1.97
N ALA A 191 -14.66 -22.50 1.53
CA ALA A 191 -15.80 -23.23 2.07
C ALA A 191 -15.56 -23.65 3.53
N ASP A 192 -14.38 -24.19 3.83
CA ASP A 192 -13.99 -24.54 5.21
C ASP A 192 -14.00 -23.31 6.13
N ALA A 193 -13.50 -22.17 5.64
CA ALA A 193 -13.50 -20.91 6.35
C ALA A 193 -14.93 -20.35 6.55
N ALA A 194 -15.77 -20.41 5.53
CA ALA A 194 -17.18 -20.02 5.62
C ALA A 194 -17.95 -20.89 6.62
N ASN A 195 -17.72 -22.21 6.59
CA ASN A 195 -18.28 -23.16 7.54
C ASN A 195 -17.84 -22.87 8.98
N TYR A 196 -16.56 -22.58 9.19
CA TYR A 196 -16.06 -22.18 10.50
C TYR A 196 -16.76 -20.90 10.99
N ALA A 197 -16.87 -19.88 10.14
CA ALA A 197 -17.49 -18.60 10.48
C ALA A 197 -19.01 -18.76 10.77
N LEU A 198 -19.72 -19.57 9.99
CA LEU A 198 -21.12 -19.94 10.25
C LEU A 198 -21.26 -20.72 11.55
N GLY A 199 -20.26 -21.54 11.90
CA GLY A 199 -20.15 -22.21 13.19
C GLY A 199 -20.10 -21.24 14.37
N GLN A 200 -19.40 -20.10 14.23
CA GLN A 200 -19.41 -19.02 15.23
C GLN A 200 -20.75 -18.29 15.24
N PHE A 201 -21.29 -17.98 14.06
CA PHE A 201 -22.57 -17.28 13.90
C PHE A 201 -23.74 -18.03 14.56
N ARG A 202 -23.91 -19.33 14.28
CA ARG A 202 -25.03 -20.12 14.81
C ARG A 202 -25.01 -20.27 16.33
N ARG A 203 -23.87 -20.05 16.97
CA ARG A 203 -23.69 -20.11 18.44
C ARG A 203 -23.83 -18.74 19.10
N ASN A 204 -24.09 -17.68 18.34
CA ASN A 204 -24.15 -16.31 18.82
C ASN A 204 -25.53 -15.69 18.58
N PRO A 205 -26.46 -15.75 19.56
CA PRO A 205 -27.80 -15.17 19.44
C PRO A 205 -27.80 -13.67 19.13
N ALA A 206 -26.82 -12.91 19.63
CA ALA A 206 -26.71 -11.48 19.33
C ALA A 206 -26.38 -11.23 17.85
N ALA A 207 -25.48 -12.05 17.29
CA ALA A 207 -25.16 -12.01 15.87
C ALA A 207 -26.38 -12.39 15.01
N ILE A 208 -27.08 -13.47 15.37
CA ILE A 208 -28.31 -13.89 14.68
C ILE A 208 -29.37 -12.77 14.72
N LYS A 209 -29.54 -12.11 15.87
CA LYS A 209 -30.44 -10.97 16.00
C LYS A 209 -30.02 -9.80 15.13
N ALA A 210 -28.73 -9.47 15.08
CA ALA A 210 -28.22 -8.39 14.25
C ALA A 210 -28.40 -8.65 12.74
N VAL A 211 -28.16 -9.88 12.29
CA VAL A 211 -28.20 -10.26 10.86
C VAL A 211 -29.62 -10.55 10.39
N LEU A 212 -30.38 -11.35 11.14
CA LEU A 212 -31.70 -11.84 10.74
C LEU A 212 -32.85 -11.07 11.39
N GLY A 213 -32.63 -10.35 12.49
CA GLY A 213 -33.69 -9.72 13.27
C GLY A 213 -34.44 -10.70 14.18
N ARG A 214 -33.82 -11.85 14.50
CA ARG A 214 -34.44 -12.98 15.20
C ARG A 214 -33.55 -13.50 16.33
N ALA A 215 -34.13 -14.14 17.33
CA ALA A 215 -33.37 -14.72 18.45
C ALA A 215 -32.55 -15.95 18.02
N GLU A 216 -33.07 -16.73 17.08
CA GLU A 216 -32.44 -17.93 16.56
C GLU A 216 -32.75 -18.15 15.07
N ILE A 217 -32.03 -19.09 14.45
CA ILE A 217 -32.33 -19.56 13.11
C ILE A 217 -33.46 -20.60 13.22
N PRO A 218 -34.61 -20.41 12.55
CA PRO A 218 -35.78 -21.28 12.69
C PRO A 218 -35.53 -22.69 12.13
N SER A 219 -35.93 -23.73 12.88
CA SER A 219 -35.86 -25.14 12.45
C SER A 219 -37.05 -25.60 11.63
N ASP A 220 -38.16 -24.85 11.67
CA ASP A 220 -39.47 -25.17 11.11
C ASP A 220 -40.05 -24.00 10.29
N ALA A 221 -39.18 -23.15 9.73
CA ALA A 221 -39.61 -22.00 8.94
C ALA A 221 -40.55 -22.40 7.81
N SER A 222 -41.62 -21.62 7.62
CA SER A 222 -42.45 -21.73 6.42
C SER A 222 -41.63 -21.37 5.16
N GLU A 223 -42.08 -21.81 3.98
CA GLU A 223 -41.38 -21.50 2.73
C GLU A 223 -41.24 -19.99 2.50
N ALA A 224 -42.31 -19.23 2.76
CA ALA A 224 -42.30 -17.77 2.62
C ALA A 224 -41.31 -17.10 3.57
N GLU A 225 -41.24 -17.59 4.81
CA GLU A 225 -40.32 -17.12 5.83
C GLU A 225 -38.86 -17.43 5.48
N ALA A 226 -38.57 -18.64 5.02
CA ALA A 226 -37.25 -19.05 4.58
C ALA A 226 -36.77 -18.19 3.40
N LYS A 227 -37.64 -17.96 2.40
CA LYS A 227 -37.36 -17.07 1.26
C LYS A 227 -37.02 -15.66 1.74
N ALA A 228 -37.80 -15.07 2.65
CA ALA A 228 -37.51 -13.75 3.20
C ALA A 228 -36.17 -13.69 3.95
N ILE A 229 -35.83 -14.73 4.71
CA ILE A 229 -34.53 -14.85 5.39
C ILE A 229 -33.39 -14.91 4.37
N ILE A 230 -33.54 -15.71 3.32
CA ILE A 230 -32.55 -15.87 2.24
C ILE A 230 -32.35 -14.53 1.53
N SER A 231 -33.41 -13.86 1.07
CA SER A 231 -33.32 -12.56 0.41
C SER A 231 -32.59 -11.51 1.26
N LYS A 232 -32.91 -11.43 2.56
CA LYS A 232 -32.24 -10.50 3.49
C LYS A 232 -30.76 -10.82 3.63
N PHE A 233 -30.40 -12.10 3.74
CA PHE A 233 -29.01 -12.52 3.84
C PHE A 233 -28.23 -12.24 2.56
N LEU A 234 -28.81 -12.54 1.38
CA LEU A 234 -28.22 -12.27 0.08
C LEU A 234 -27.93 -10.77 -0.11
N LEU A 235 -28.90 -9.90 0.19
CA LEU A 235 -28.72 -8.45 0.07
C LEU A 235 -27.54 -7.95 0.93
N ARG A 236 -27.39 -8.50 2.14
CA ARG A 236 -26.27 -8.18 3.04
C ARG A 236 -24.94 -8.73 2.51
N ALA A 237 -24.92 -10.00 2.09
CA ALA A 237 -23.72 -10.68 1.59
C ALA A 237 -23.21 -10.05 0.28
N PHE A 238 -24.11 -9.53 -0.55
CA PHE A 238 -23.82 -8.92 -1.84
C PHE A 238 -23.78 -7.39 -1.78
N ARG A 239 -23.42 -6.83 -0.61
CA ARG A 239 -23.12 -5.39 -0.44
C ARG A 239 -24.26 -4.48 -0.93
N GLY A 240 -25.50 -4.85 -0.66
CA GLY A 240 -26.67 -4.05 -1.02
C GLY A 240 -27.02 -4.05 -2.52
N ASN A 241 -26.39 -4.89 -3.33
CA ASN A 241 -26.59 -4.94 -4.78
C ASN A 241 -27.91 -5.67 -5.16
N ALA A 242 -29.02 -4.95 -5.08
CA ALA A 242 -30.35 -5.48 -5.42
C ALA A 242 -30.48 -5.90 -6.90
N ALA A 243 -29.73 -5.28 -7.81
CA ALA A 243 -29.84 -5.54 -9.25
C ALA A 243 -29.48 -6.98 -9.64
N ARG A 244 -28.60 -7.63 -8.88
CA ARG A 244 -28.18 -9.03 -9.15
C ARG A 244 -28.99 -10.06 -8.37
N MET A 245 -29.83 -9.63 -7.43
CA MET A 245 -30.61 -10.54 -6.58
C MET A 245 -31.54 -11.50 -7.35
N PRO A 246 -32.31 -11.11 -8.38
CA PRO A 246 -33.34 -11.99 -8.94
C PRO A 246 -32.82 -13.34 -9.45
N GLY A 247 -31.60 -13.37 -10.02
CA GLY A 247 -30.96 -14.62 -10.44
C GLY A 247 -30.52 -15.48 -9.28
N TYR A 248 -29.88 -14.87 -8.28
CA TYR A 248 -29.39 -15.56 -7.09
C TYR A 248 -30.53 -16.04 -6.18
N GLU A 249 -31.58 -15.24 -5.97
CA GLU A 249 -32.74 -15.64 -5.19
C GLU A 249 -33.40 -16.90 -5.76
N ARG A 250 -33.63 -16.96 -7.07
CA ARG A 250 -34.18 -18.18 -7.70
C ARG A 250 -33.28 -19.39 -7.44
N ALA A 251 -31.98 -19.25 -7.62
CA ALA A 251 -31.02 -20.34 -7.41
C ALA A 251 -31.00 -20.81 -5.94
N PHE A 252 -30.90 -19.88 -4.99
CA PHE A 252 -30.79 -20.19 -3.57
C PHE A 252 -32.11 -20.62 -2.94
N HIS A 253 -33.26 -20.14 -3.43
CA HIS A 253 -34.58 -20.69 -3.07
C HIS A 253 -34.71 -22.14 -3.55
N GLY A 254 -34.27 -22.45 -4.77
CA GLY A 254 -34.23 -23.81 -5.28
C GLY A 254 -33.31 -24.73 -4.47
N LEU A 255 -32.13 -24.23 -4.10
CA LEU A 255 -31.19 -24.94 -3.23
C LEU A 255 -31.81 -25.24 -1.85
N TYR A 256 -32.44 -24.24 -1.22
CA TYR A 256 -33.16 -24.41 0.04
C TYR A 256 -34.24 -25.49 -0.08
N ALA A 257 -35.11 -25.39 -1.09
CA ALA A 257 -36.22 -26.32 -1.28
C ALA A 257 -35.74 -27.77 -1.46
N LYS A 258 -34.66 -27.97 -2.24
CA LYS A 258 -34.05 -29.29 -2.43
C LYS A 258 -33.46 -29.82 -1.12
N HIS A 259 -32.73 -28.99 -0.38
CA HIS A 259 -32.07 -29.40 0.86
C HIS A 259 -33.09 -29.72 1.97
N VAL A 260 -34.10 -28.87 2.16
CA VAL A 260 -35.12 -29.07 3.22
C VAL A 260 -36.01 -30.26 2.93
N ALA A 261 -36.27 -30.59 1.66
CA ALA A 261 -37.01 -31.79 1.28
C ALA A 261 -36.30 -33.08 1.74
N ALA A 262 -34.96 -33.07 1.75
CA ALA A 262 -34.13 -34.19 2.20
C ALA A 262 -33.88 -34.17 3.72
N SER A 263 -33.50 -33.02 4.29
CA SER A 263 -33.11 -32.91 5.70
C SER A 263 -34.29 -32.87 6.67
N LYS A 264 -35.46 -32.41 6.21
CA LYS A 264 -36.62 -32.04 7.06
C LYS A 264 -36.29 -31.02 8.17
N ASP A 265 -35.22 -30.25 7.97
CA ASP A 265 -34.73 -29.24 8.92
C ASP A 265 -34.47 -27.92 8.19
N SER A 266 -35.29 -26.90 8.48
CA SER A 266 -35.16 -25.57 7.89
C SER A 266 -33.89 -24.86 8.36
N ARG A 267 -33.43 -25.10 9.59
CA ARG A 267 -32.22 -24.45 10.14
C ARG A 267 -31.00 -24.96 9.42
N ALA A 268 -30.86 -26.28 9.27
CA ALA A 268 -29.78 -26.88 8.50
C ALA A 268 -29.79 -26.40 7.04
N SER A 269 -30.97 -26.29 6.43
CA SER A 269 -31.12 -25.87 5.04
C SER A 269 -30.79 -24.38 4.83
N LEU A 270 -31.15 -23.51 5.77
CA LEU A 270 -30.76 -22.10 5.75
C LEU A 270 -29.25 -21.93 5.91
N LEU A 271 -28.62 -22.68 6.82
CA LEU A 271 -27.17 -22.66 7.00
C LEU A 271 -26.43 -23.12 5.75
N HIS A 272 -26.93 -24.16 5.07
CA HIS A 272 -26.37 -24.61 3.79
C HIS A 272 -26.47 -23.55 2.68
N VAL A 273 -27.60 -22.83 2.61
CA VAL A 273 -27.73 -21.69 1.68
C VAL A 273 -26.78 -20.55 2.03
N PHE A 274 -26.61 -20.25 3.32
CA PHE A 274 -25.67 -19.21 3.75
C PHE A 274 -24.23 -19.59 3.39
N GLU A 275 -23.82 -20.84 3.64
CA GLU A 275 -22.51 -21.35 3.23
C GLU A 275 -22.29 -21.16 1.73
N MET A 276 -23.26 -21.57 0.91
CA MET A 276 -23.16 -21.47 -0.54
C MET A 276 -23.21 -20.04 -1.05
N THR A 277 -23.82 -19.13 -0.31
CA THR A 277 -23.76 -17.69 -0.57
C THR A 277 -22.36 -17.16 -0.31
N LEU A 278 -21.73 -17.53 0.80
CA LEU A 278 -20.41 -17.03 1.22
C LEU A 278 -19.23 -17.53 0.38
N VAL A 279 -19.44 -18.53 -0.47
CA VAL A 279 -18.44 -18.98 -1.47
C VAL A 279 -18.87 -18.70 -2.92
N SER A 280 -19.99 -18.00 -3.11
CA SER A 280 -20.48 -17.66 -4.45
C SER A 280 -19.58 -16.60 -5.12
N PRO A 281 -19.58 -16.52 -6.47
CA PRO A 281 -18.85 -15.46 -7.17
C PRO A 281 -19.22 -14.05 -6.70
N GLU A 282 -20.51 -13.76 -6.47
CA GLU A 282 -20.96 -12.42 -6.02
C GLU A 282 -20.44 -12.05 -4.63
N PHE A 283 -20.16 -13.06 -3.79
CA PHE A 283 -19.53 -12.84 -2.49
C PHE A 283 -18.01 -12.68 -2.60
N LEU A 284 -17.35 -13.54 -3.37
CA LEU A 284 -15.89 -13.57 -3.48
C LEU A 284 -15.31 -12.47 -4.37
N TYR A 285 -16.13 -11.85 -5.23
CA TYR A 285 -15.70 -10.79 -6.14
C TYR A 285 -16.50 -9.51 -5.92
N ARG A 286 -15.85 -8.38 -6.19
CA ARG A 286 -16.45 -7.04 -6.22
C ARG A 286 -16.83 -6.71 -7.65
N PHE A 287 -18.06 -7.05 -8.02
CA PHE A 287 -18.59 -6.76 -9.34
C PHE A 287 -19.04 -5.31 -9.45
N GLU A 288 -18.71 -4.73 -10.59
CA GLU A 288 -19.16 -3.40 -11.02
C GLU A 288 -19.79 -3.56 -12.41
N HIS A 289 -20.85 -2.81 -12.67
CA HIS A 289 -21.64 -2.86 -13.90
C HIS A 289 -20.85 -2.28 -15.08
N SER A 290 -20.70 -3.07 -16.13
CA SER A 290 -20.08 -2.63 -17.38
C SER A 290 -21.14 -2.01 -18.29
N GLN A 291 -20.83 -0.83 -18.85
CA GLN A 291 -21.63 -0.18 -19.88
C GLN A 291 -21.08 -0.45 -21.30
N ALA A 292 -20.06 -1.30 -21.42
CA ALA A 292 -19.34 -1.57 -22.66
C ALA A 292 -18.83 -0.28 -23.35
N GLN A 293 -18.34 0.68 -22.55
CA GLN A 293 -17.82 1.96 -23.04
C GLN A 293 -16.30 2.01 -22.94
N SER A 294 -15.68 2.30 -24.08
CA SER A 294 -14.23 2.51 -24.18
C SER A 294 -13.76 3.87 -23.67
N THR A 295 -14.67 4.77 -23.29
CA THR A 295 -14.37 6.07 -22.65
C THR A 295 -14.71 6.03 -21.15
N PRO A 296 -13.97 6.77 -20.30
CA PRO A 296 -14.28 6.81 -18.86
C PRO A 296 -15.69 7.36 -18.54
N TYR A 297 -16.42 6.67 -17.66
CA TYR A 297 -17.73 7.08 -17.13
C TYR A 297 -17.77 6.90 -15.60
N PRO A 298 -18.57 7.69 -14.86
CA PRO A 298 -18.62 7.60 -13.41
C PRO A 298 -19.20 6.26 -12.96
N VAL A 299 -18.63 5.69 -11.89
CA VAL A 299 -19.24 4.53 -11.23
C VAL A 299 -20.51 4.93 -10.50
N ASN A 300 -21.42 3.98 -10.27
CA ASN A 300 -22.61 4.27 -9.47
C ASN A 300 -22.28 4.41 -7.97
N GLY A 301 -23.21 4.95 -7.18
CA GLY A 301 -22.97 5.21 -5.77
C GLY A 301 -22.69 3.95 -4.93
N LEU A 302 -23.28 2.79 -5.25
CA LEU A 302 -23.00 1.51 -4.56
C LEU A 302 -21.59 0.98 -4.87
N GLU A 303 -21.14 1.16 -6.11
CA GLU A 303 -19.78 0.81 -6.54
C GLU A 303 -18.76 1.72 -5.85
N LEU A 304 -19.02 3.04 -5.79
CA LEU A 304 -18.18 3.98 -5.06
C LEU A 304 -18.13 3.66 -3.55
N ALA A 305 -19.27 3.31 -2.95
CA ALA A 305 -19.34 2.86 -1.55
C ALA A 305 -18.45 1.63 -1.31
N THR A 306 -18.49 0.66 -2.22
CA THR A 306 -17.67 -0.54 -2.17
C THR A 306 -16.19 -0.23 -2.37
N ARG A 307 -15.82 0.59 -3.37
CA ARG A 307 -14.43 1.01 -3.58
C ARG A 307 -13.87 1.70 -2.32
N LEU A 308 -14.64 2.64 -1.77
CA LEU A 308 -14.24 3.43 -0.60
C LEU A 308 -14.07 2.55 0.66
N SER A 309 -15.01 1.66 0.94
CA SER A 309 -14.94 0.80 2.12
C SER A 309 -13.78 -0.18 2.05
N TYR A 310 -13.55 -0.82 0.89
CA TYR A 310 -12.44 -1.77 0.77
C TYR A 310 -11.08 -1.07 0.74
N PHE A 311 -10.99 0.16 0.22
CA PHE A 311 -9.76 0.93 0.32
C PHE A 311 -9.42 1.26 1.78
N LEU A 312 -10.35 1.85 2.54
CA LEU A 312 -10.05 2.39 3.88
C LEU A 312 -10.19 1.35 5.00
N TRP A 313 -11.04 0.33 4.82
CA TRP A 313 -11.35 -0.67 5.85
C TRP A 313 -11.04 -2.10 5.44
N ALA A 314 -10.61 -2.36 4.19
CA ALA A 314 -10.45 -3.70 3.63
C ALA A 314 -11.67 -4.60 3.92
N GLY A 315 -12.88 -4.05 3.84
CA GLY A 315 -14.12 -4.73 4.20
C GLY A 315 -15.34 -4.07 3.57
N PRO A 316 -16.54 -4.69 3.72
CA PRO A 316 -17.74 -4.22 3.05
C PRO A 316 -18.25 -2.89 3.62
N PRO A 317 -18.97 -2.10 2.81
CA PRO A 317 -19.59 -0.86 3.25
C PRO A 317 -20.61 -1.13 4.36
N ASP A 318 -20.74 -0.18 5.29
CA ASP A 318 -21.79 -0.24 6.30
C ASP A 318 -23.12 0.32 5.78
N ALA A 319 -24.16 0.24 6.60
CA ALA A 319 -25.51 0.65 6.20
C ALA A 319 -25.59 2.12 5.78
N GLU A 320 -24.87 3.02 6.47
CA GLU A 320 -24.83 4.44 6.10
C GLU A 320 -24.23 4.63 4.71
N LEU A 321 -23.09 3.99 4.42
CA LEU A 321 -22.43 4.13 3.13
C LEU A 321 -23.23 3.47 2.00
N LEU A 322 -23.90 2.35 2.28
CA LEU A 322 -24.83 1.70 1.34
C LEU A 322 -26.02 2.61 1.01
N ASN A 323 -26.65 3.22 2.01
CA ASN A 323 -27.80 4.10 1.80
C ASN A 323 -27.42 5.32 0.93
N LEU A 324 -26.32 5.99 1.27
CA LEU A 324 -25.80 7.12 0.48
C LEU A 324 -25.36 6.70 -0.94
N GLY A 325 -24.92 5.45 -1.10
CA GLY A 325 -24.61 4.88 -2.40
C GLY A 325 -25.86 4.59 -3.23
N GLN A 326 -26.94 4.11 -2.59
CA GLN A 326 -28.21 3.79 -3.24
C GLN A 326 -28.96 5.04 -3.71
N ASP A 327 -28.98 6.09 -2.90
CA ASP A 327 -29.66 7.35 -3.26
C ASP A 327 -28.82 8.27 -4.16
N GLY A 328 -27.54 7.92 -4.41
CA GLY A 328 -26.62 8.66 -5.25
C GLY A 328 -25.92 9.83 -4.56
N SER A 329 -26.26 10.16 -3.32
CA SER A 329 -25.68 11.27 -2.57
C SER A 329 -24.18 11.12 -2.36
N LEU A 330 -23.66 9.89 -2.30
CA LEU A 330 -22.23 9.62 -2.15
C LEU A 330 -21.39 10.14 -3.33
N LEU A 331 -22.01 10.38 -4.50
CA LEU A 331 -21.33 10.94 -5.67
C LEU A 331 -21.00 12.43 -5.52
N MET A 332 -21.68 13.12 -4.59
CA MET A 332 -21.43 14.52 -4.28
C MET A 332 -20.13 14.65 -3.46
N GLU A 333 -19.24 15.54 -3.91
CA GLU A 333 -17.90 15.67 -3.33
C GLU A 333 -17.92 15.97 -1.82
N ASP A 334 -18.78 16.86 -1.36
CA ASP A 334 -18.88 17.21 0.06
C ASP A 334 -19.35 16.04 0.93
N VAL A 335 -20.25 15.20 0.40
CA VAL A 335 -20.71 13.98 1.09
C VAL A 335 -19.58 12.95 1.12
N LEU A 336 -18.88 12.79 0.00
CA LEU A 336 -17.74 11.88 -0.11
C LEU A 336 -16.63 12.26 0.88
N LYS A 337 -16.24 13.54 0.97
CA LYS A 337 -15.26 14.04 1.95
C LYS A 337 -15.68 13.77 3.40
N LYS A 338 -16.95 14.00 3.74
CA LYS A 338 -17.50 13.65 5.06
C LYS A 338 -17.40 12.15 5.35
N GLN A 339 -17.69 11.31 4.36
CA GLN A 339 -17.58 9.86 4.49
C GLN A 339 -16.11 9.42 4.63
N ILE A 340 -15.16 10.00 3.89
CA ILE A 340 -13.72 9.74 4.09
C ILE A 340 -13.32 10.00 5.54
N ALA A 341 -13.64 11.19 6.08
CA ALA A 341 -13.33 11.54 7.47
C ALA A 341 -13.99 10.59 8.48
N ARG A 342 -15.26 10.21 8.26
CA ARG A 342 -15.98 9.24 9.11
C ARG A 342 -15.31 7.88 9.10
N LEU A 343 -14.94 7.37 7.93
CA LEU A 343 -14.29 6.07 7.77
C LEU A 343 -12.90 6.06 8.41
N LEU A 344 -12.13 7.15 8.27
CA LEU A 344 -10.84 7.32 8.95
C LEU A 344 -11.00 7.47 10.48
N ASN A 345 -12.14 7.96 10.97
CA ASN A 345 -12.41 8.01 12.41
C ASN A 345 -12.84 6.65 13.02
N SER A 346 -13.08 5.63 12.19
CA SER A 346 -13.54 4.31 12.63
C SER A 346 -12.38 3.39 13.05
N PRO A 347 -12.56 2.48 14.03
CA PRO A 347 -11.60 1.41 14.34
C PRO A 347 -11.16 0.57 13.15
N LYS A 348 -12.00 0.47 12.11
CA LYS A 348 -11.70 -0.28 10.89
C LYS A 348 -10.59 0.35 10.04
N ARG A 349 -10.22 1.62 10.25
CA ARG A 349 -9.07 2.24 9.54
C ARG A 349 -7.74 1.51 9.82
N ILE A 350 -7.70 0.68 10.85
CA ILE A 350 -6.55 -0.17 11.17
C ILE A 350 -6.06 -0.97 9.96
N ALA A 351 -6.94 -1.30 9.01
CA ALA A 351 -6.59 -1.98 7.76
C ALA A 351 -5.52 -1.21 6.94
N LEU A 352 -5.51 0.12 6.97
CA LEU A 352 -4.46 0.92 6.30
C LEU A 352 -3.09 0.70 6.94
N SER A 353 -3.04 0.49 8.25
CA SER A 353 -1.79 0.29 8.98
C SER A 353 -1.36 -1.18 8.97
N GLU A 354 -2.26 -2.12 9.28
CA GLU A 354 -1.97 -3.56 9.32
C GLU A 354 -1.76 -4.13 7.91
N ASN A 355 -2.60 -3.77 6.95
CA ASN A 355 -2.57 -4.37 5.62
C ASN A 355 -1.69 -3.57 4.64
N PHE A 356 -2.01 -2.30 4.38
CA PHE A 356 -1.22 -1.49 3.45
C PHE A 356 0.18 -1.17 4.01
N GLY A 357 0.27 -0.55 5.19
CA GLY A 357 1.54 -0.20 5.82
C GLY A 357 2.42 -1.43 6.10
N GLY A 358 1.81 -2.51 6.61
CA GLY A 358 2.48 -3.78 6.89
C GLY A 358 3.12 -4.43 5.66
N GLN A 359 2.42 -4.42 4.51
CA GLN A 359 2.94 -4.94 3.25
C GLN A 359 3.99 -4.01 2.64
N TRP A 360 3.69 -2.70 2.49
CA TRP A 360 4.58 -1.76 1.82
C TRP A 360 5.93 -1.63 2.55
N LEU A 361 5.90 -1.47 3.87
CA LEU A 361 7.11 -1.27 4.67
C LEU A 361 7.74 -2.61 5.12
N GLY A 362 7.05 -3.73 4.87
CA GLY A 362 7.52 -5.09 5.14
C GLY A 362 7.48 -5.52 6.60
N PHE A 363 6.97 -4.70 7.53
CA PHE A 363 6.95 -5.08 8.95
C PHE A 363 5.95 -6.20 9.27
N GLY A 364 5.02 -6.51 8.37
CA GLY A 364 4.15 -7.70 8.47
C GLY A 364 4.93 -9.03 8.53
N GLU A 365 6.12 -9.07 7.92
CA GLU A 365 7.01 -10.23 7.96
C GLU A 365 7.46 -10.61 9.39
N LEU A 366 7.43 -9.67 10.34
CA LEU A 366 7.74 -9.96 11.74
C LEU A 366 6.78 -10.97 12.37
N MET A 367 5.55 -11.06 11.83
CA MET A 367 4.50 -11.96 12.29
C MET A 367 4.42 -13.23 11.44
N ALA A 368 4.65 -13.10 10.13
CA ALA A 368 4.48 -14.21 9.18
C ALA A 368 5.73 -15.09 9.02
N ASN A 369 6.94 -14.53 9.16
CA ASN A 369 8.18 -15.20 8.77
C ASN A 369 9.04 -15.57 9.98
N ARG A 370 9.22 -16.88 10.16
CA ARG A 370 9.96 -17.47 11.28
C ARG A 370 11.43 -17.07 11.34
N GLU A 371 12.03 -16.60 10.25
CA GLU A 371 13.41 -16.12 10.26
C GLU A 371 13.56 -14.79 11.02
N TYR A 372 12.52 -13.97 11.05
CA TYR A 372 12.52 -12.72 11.81
C TYR A 372 12.08 -12.88 13.26
N LEU A 373 11.61 -14.06 13.66
CA LEU A 373 11.22 -14.37 15.04
C LEU A 373 12.45 -14.43 15.96
N LEU A 374 12.57 -13.45 16.85
CA LEU A 374 13.49 -13.53 18.00
C LEU A 374 12.80 -14.25 19.16
N ASN A 375 11.65 -13.72 19.57
CA ASN A 375 10.69 -14.35 20.46
C ASN A 375 9.34 -13.65 20.24
N GLU A 376 8.24 -14.33 20.54
CA GLU A 376 6.92 -13.80 20.19
C GLU A 376 6.58 -12.48 20.86
N ARG A 377 7.04 -12.27 22.10
CA ARG A 377 6.85 -11.00 22.82
C ARG A 377 7.52 -9.86 22.07
N TRP A 378 8.80 -10.02 21.75
CA TRP A 378 9.58 -9.01 21.07
C TRP A 378 9.03 -8.73 19.68
N ASN A 379 8.66 -9.77 18.93
CA ASN A 379 8.08 -9.62 17.60
C ASN A 379 6.76 -8.88 17.64
N ARG A 380 5.86 -9.23 18.57
CA ARG A 380 4.58 -8.55 18.72
C ARG A 380 4.75 -7.09 19.14
N GLU A 381 5.56 -6.83 20.15
CA GLU A 381 5.85 -5.48 20.64
C GLU A 381 6.48 -4.60 19.55
N THR A 382 7.37 -5.17 18.74
CA THR A 382 8.06 -4.47 17.65
C THR A 382 7.15 -4.24 16.44
N TYR A 383 6.29 -5.20 16.10
CA TYR A 383 5.24 -5.04 15.10
C TYR A 383 4.29 -3.90 15.50
N ASP A 384 3.79 -3.92 16.73
CA ASP A 384 2.87 -2.89 17.21
C ASP A 384 3.55 -1.51 17.29
N GLU A 385 4.87 -1.42 17.53
CA GLU A 385 5.62 -0.15 17.47
C GLU A 385 5.51 0.51 16.08
N ALA A 386 5.69 -0.28 15.02
CA ALA A 386 5.55 0.19 13.64
C ALA A 386 4.09 0.48 13.27
N LEU A 387 3.17 -0.40 13.71
CA LEU A 387 1.74 -0.24 13.47
C LEU A 387 1.18 1.05 14.06
N PHE A 388 1.53 1.35 15.32
CA PHE A 388 1.08 2.56 16.01
C PHE A 388 1.67 3.81 15.38
N PHE A 389 2.95 3.77 14.99
CA PHE A 389 3.58 4.88 14.28
C PHE A 389 2.85 5.20 12.99
N PHE A 390 2.57 4.18 12.16
CA PHE A 390 1.89 4.38 10.88
C PHE A 390 0.45 4.89 11.06
N ASP A 391 -0.31 4.35 12.02
CA ASP A 391 -1.65 4.87 12.32
C ASP A 391 -1.61 6.33 12.79
N GLU A 392 -0.60 6.71 13.58
CA GLU A 392 -0.47 8.09 14.07
C GLU A 392 -0.27 9.10 12.92
N LEU A 393 0.35 8.68 11.81
CA LEU A 393 0.47 9.52 10.61
C LEU A 393 -0.91 9.91 10.05
N ILE A 394 -1.87 8.99 10.09
CA ILE A 394 -3.25 9.18 9.63
C ILE A 394 -4.06 9.91 10.71
N ARG A 395 -4.01 9.40 11.95
CA ARG A 395 -4.78 9.89 13.10
C ARG A 395 -4.54 11.36 13.38
N SER A 396 -3.29 11.80 13.30
CA SER A 396 -2.87 13.16 13.63
C SER A 396 -2.51 13.97 12.38
N ASN A 397 -2.90 13.50 11.20
CA ASN A 397 -2.66 14.12 9.90
C ASN A 397 -1.21 14.63 9.78
N ARG A 398 -0.25 13.75 10.00
CA ARG A 398 1.19 14.04 9.96
C ARG A 398 1.72 14.00 8.54
N SER A 399 2.88 14.62 8.34
CA SER A 399 3.56 14.55 7.05
C SER A 399 4.09 13.13 6.85
N VAL A 400 3.99 12.59 5.64
CA VAL A 400 4.58 11.28 5.33
C VAL A 400 6.11 11.27 5.42
N LEU A 401 6.75 12.44 5.29
CA LEU A 401 8.21 12.58 5.46
C LEU A 401 8.67 12.21 6.88
N GLU A 402 7.73 12.19 7.84
CA GLU A 402 7.99 11.74 9.20
C GLU A 402 8.34 10.24 9.28
N LEU A 403 8.06 9.43 8.24
CA LEU A 403 8.60 8.07 8.11
C LEU A 403 10.14 8.05 8.17
N VAL A 404 10.81 9.08 7.63
CA VAL A 404 12.26 9.22 7.67
C VAL A 404 12.69 9.89 8.97
N GLN A 405 12.12 11.06 9.30
CA GLN A 405 12.53 11.82 10.47
C GLN A 405 11.37 12.56 11.13
N SER A 406 11.19 12.30 12.42
CA SER A 406 10.17 12.93 13.27
C SER A 406 10.75 13.27 14.65
N ASP A 407 10.11 14.20 15.35
CA ASP A 407 10.46 14.57 16.74
C ASP A 407 9.73 13.72 17.79
N TRP A 408 8.89 12.78 17.33
CA TRP A 408 8.14 11.82 18.14
C TRP A 408 8.29 10.42 17.56
N GLN A 409 8.08 9.40 18.39
CA GLN A 409 8.06 8.01 17.96
C GLN A 409 7.25 7.17 18.94
N TYR A 410 6.81 5.99 18.52
CA TYR A 410 6.32 4.98 19.45
C TYR A 410 7.48 4.12 19.93
N LYS A 411 7.46 3.74 21.20
CA LYS A 411 8.40 2.76 21.75
C LYS A 411 7.64 1.70 22.52
N ARG A 412 7.97 0.44 22.22
CA ARG A 412 7.50 -0.72 22.98
C ARG A 412 7.91 -0.64 24.45
N ALA A 413 7.09 -1.23 25.31
CA ALA A 413 7.30 -1.19 26.76
C ALA A 413 8.65 -1.78 27.20
N SER A 414 9.11 -2.87 26.57
CA SER A 414 10.43 -3.45 26.86
C SER A 414 11.59 -2.48 26.61
N ALA A 415 11.48 -1.61 25.60
CA ALA A 415 12.50 -0.61 25.30
C ALA A 415 12.55 0.53 26.34
N LEU A 416 11.40 0.91 26.92
CA LEU A 416 11.33 1.92 27.99
C LEU A 416 11.95 1.43 29.30
N GLN A 417 11.81 0.13 29.58
CA GLN A 417 12.28 -0.49 30.81
C GLN A 417 13.77 -0.85 30.76
N ALA A 418 14.37 -0.86 29.58
CA ALA A 418 15.79 -1.14 29.41
C ALA A 418 16.64 -0.04 30.07
N LYS A 419 17.55 -0.44 30.96
CA LYS A 419 18.44 0.49 31.68
C LYS A 419 19.25 1.32 30.69
N GLY A 420 19.27 2.64 30.89
CA GLY A 420 20.12 3.57 30.12
C GLY A 420 19.46 4.20 28.88
N HIS A 421 18.18 3.92 28.60
CA HIS A 421 17.50 4.43 27.40
C HIS A 421 16.65 5.68 27.59
N GLY A 422 16.49 6.24 28.80
CA GLY A 422 16.06 7.63 29.05
C GLY A 422 14.87 8.22 28.27
N TYR A 423 13.95 7.41 27.70
CA TYR A 423 12.90 7.90 26.81
C TYR A 423 11.92 8.78 27.59
N GLN A 424 11.75 10.02 27.14
CA GLN A 424 10.76 10.91 27.70
C GLN A 424 9.41 10.62 27.06
N GLN A 425 8.51 10.00 27.82
CA GLN A 425 7.14 9.76 27.38
C GLN A 425 6.43 11.10 27.17
N LEU A 426 5.81 11.25 26.00
CA LEU A 426 4.99 12.41 25.68
C LEU A 426 3.60 12.23 26.29
N LYS A 427 2.96 13.36 26.62
CA LYS A 427 1.56 13.33 27.03
C LYS A 427 0.70 12.82 25.87
N PRO A 428 -0.43 12.14 26.14
CA PRO A 428 -1.31 11.66 25.07
C PRO A 428 -1.79 12.75 24.12
N ASP A 429 -1.92 14.00 24.57
CA ASP A 429 -2.36 15.15 23.78
C ASP A 429 -1.20 15.95 23.13
N ALA A 430 0.04 15.44 23.19
CA ALA A 430 1.20 16.14 22.65
C ALA A 430 1.16 16.34 21.13
N LEU A 431 0.39 15.52 20.41
CA LEU A 431 0.13 15.68 18.98
C LEU A 431 -1.33 16.08 18.78
N PRO A 432 -1.63 17.09 17.95
CA PRO A 432 -3.01 17.42 17.57
C PRO A 432 -3.63 16.24 16.80
N ARG A 433 -4.63 15.60 17.41
CA ARG A 433 -5.30 14.41 16.86
C ARG A 433 -6.57 14.82 16.12
N MET A 434 -6.68 14.39 14.87
CA MET A 434 -7.88 14.57 14.04
C MET A 434 -8.90 13.46 14.25
N TYR A 435 -8.41 12.23 14.49
CA TYR A 435 -9.25 11.04 14.63
C TYR A 435 -9.10 10.33 15.98
N ALA A 436 -10.09 9.49 16.30
CA ALA A 436 -10.18 8.71 17.53
C ALA A 436 -9.01 7.72 17.69
N ASP A 437 -8.71 7.38 18.94
CA ASP A 437 -7.76 6.32 19.28
C ASP A 437 -8.37 4.94 19.03
N ILE A 438 -7.89 4.24 18.00
CA ILE A 438 -8.39 2.90 17.67
C ILE A 438 -7.72 1.80 18.48
N PHE A 439 -6.68 2.13 19.25
CA PHE A 439 -5.93 1.19 20.07
C PHE A 439 -6.23 1.32 21.56
N ALA A 440 -7.17 2.19 21.96
CA ALA A 440 -7.50 2.40 23.37
C ALA A 440 -7.93 1.09 24.08
N ASN A 441 -8.58 0.17 23.37
CA ASN A 441 -8.98 -1.14 23.89
C ASN A 441 -7.82 -2.13 24.06
N ARG A 442 -6.62 -1.82 23.53
CA ARG A 442 -5.40 -2.64 23.68
C ARG A 442 -4.71 -2.41 25.03
N GLN A 443 -5.17 -1.53 25.90
CA GLN A 443 -4.54 -1.37 27.21
C GLN A 443 -4.74 -2.63 28.08
N SER A 444 -3.64 -3.14 28.66
CA SER A 444 -3.70 -4.35 29.47
C SER A 444 -4.41 -4.11 30.79
N LYS A 445 -5.30 -5.05 31.14
CA LYS A 445 -6.07 -5.04 32.38
C LYS A 445 -5.48 -5.99 33.44
N THR A 446 -4.60 -6.90 33.04
CA THR A 446 -3.96 -7.85 33.97
C THR A 446 -2.92 -7.18 34.88
N ARG A 447 -2.88 -7.61 36.15
CA ARG A 447 -1.85 -7.21 37.11
C ARG A 447 -0.59 -8.09 37.04
N ASN A 448 -0.65 -9.22 36.33
CA ASN A 448 0.48 -10.15 36.23
C ASN A 448 1.57 -9.61 35.30
N ARG A 449 2.64 -9.03 35.87
CA ARG A 449 3.75 -8.46 35.11
C ARG A 449 4.45 -9.44 34.14
N LYS A 450 4.42 -10.75 34.42
CA LYS A 450 5.10 -11.74 33.57
C LYS A 450 4.39 -11.93 32.24
N THR A 451 3.06 -11.89 32.25
CA THR A 451 2.24 -12.13 31.07
C THR A 451 1.71 -10.84 30.47
N ARG A 452 1.66 -9.74 31.23
CA ARG A 452 1.19 -8.42 30.80
C ARG A 452 1.91 -7.93 29.55
N TYR A 453 1.12 -7.63 28.53
CA TYR A 453 1.57 -6.90 27.34
C TYR A 453 1.15 -5.43 27.46
N ASP A 454 2.12 -4.51 27.38
CA ASP A 454 1.86 -3.07 27.45
C ASP A 454 2.00 -2.48 26.03
N PRO A 455 0.96 -1.81 25.49
CA PRO A 455 1.04 -1.16 24.19
C PRO A 455 2.22 -0.18 24.09
N PRO A 456 2.76 0.03 22.89
CA PRO A 456 3.75 1.08 22.66
C PRO A 456 3.22 2.45 23.10
N VAL A 457 4.11 3.26 23.67
CA VAL A 457 3.77 4.62 24.09
C VAL A 457 4.47 5.65 23.20
N LEU A 458 3.83 6.80 23.06
CA LEU A 458 4.41 7.94 22.37
C LEU A 458 5.53 8.55 23.22
N VAL A 459 6.71 8.72 22.64
CA VAL A 459 7.89 9.32 23.29
C VAL A 459 8.49 10.40 22.41
N GLN A 460 9.23 11.32 23.04
CA GLN A 460 10.02 12.31 22.34
C GLN A 460 11.26 11.65 21.72
N ARG A 461 11.70 12.17 20.56
CA ARG A 461 12.97 11.78 19.95
C ARG A 461 14.13 11.96 20.93
N GLN A 462 15.07 11.02 20.91
CA GLN A 462 16.29 11.10 21.71
C GLN A 462 17.47 11.62 20.91
N GLY A 463 17.89 12.86 21.21
CA GLY A 463 19.07 13.50 20.63
C GLY A 463 19.11 13.33 19.11
N ASP A 464 20.29 12.92 18.62
CA ASP A 464 20.58 12.72 17.19
C ASP A 464 20.49 11.25 16.76
N ARG A 465 19.95 10.37 17.61
CA ARG A 465 19.89 8.92 17.36
C ARG A 465 18.63 8.55 16.61
N ASP A 466 17.50 8.80 17.25
CA ASP A 466 16.22 8.21 16.87
C ASP A 466 15.37 9.16 15.99
N GLY A 467 14.11 8.79 15.75
CA GLY A 467 13.14 9.60 15.02
C GLY A 467 12.82 8.98 13.65
N GLY A 468 11.55 9.05 13.29
CA GLY A 468 10.97 8.38 12.13
C GLY A 468 10.94 6.87 12.24
N LEU A 469 10.04 6.26 11.47
CA LEU A 469 9.89 4.80 11.40
C LEU A 469 11.15 4.11 10.86
N LEU A 470 11.94 4.81 10.04
CA LEU A 470 13.20 4.34 9.48
C LEU A 470 14.17 3.81 10.55
N THR A 471 14.14 4.37 11.77
CA THR A 471 15.02 3.96 12.89
C THR A 471 14.34 3.02 13.89
N SER A 472 13.13 2.55 13.59
CA SER A 472 12.42 1.61 14.45
C SER A 472 13.08 0.22 14.47
N ALA A 473 12.87 -0.52 15.55
CA ALA A 473 13.37 -1.89 15.65
C ALA A 473 12.78 -2.82 14.57
N ALA A 474 11.56 -2.53 14.11
CA ALA A 474 10.90 -3.29 13.05
C ALA A 474 11.68 -3.18 11.74
N ILE A 475 11.97 -1.95 11.30
CA ILE A 475 12.73 -1.71 10.08
C ILE A 475 14.16 -2.25 10.20
N MET A 476 14.82 -2.07 11.35
CA MET A 476 16.15 -2.62 11.58
C MET A 476 16.19 -4.14 11.45
N ARG A 477 15.13 -4.84 11.87
CA ARG A 477 15.04 -6.30 11.78
C ARG A 477 14.81 -6.80 10.37
N VAL A 478 13.83 -6.24 9.65
CA VAL A 478 13.45 -6.70 8.30
C VAL A 478 14.52 -6.38 7.24
N THR A 479 15.35 -5.37 7.51
CA THR A 479 16.49 -4.99 6.67
C THR A 479 17.82 -5.64 7.06
N SER A 480 17.82 -6.56 8.04
CA SER A 480 19.01 -7.30 8.48
C SER A 480 18.96 -8.77 8.05
N SER A 481 20.08 -9.49 8.12
CA SER A 481 20.07 -10.95 7.99
C SER A 481 19.64 -11.60 9.31
N LYS A 482 19.66 -12.93 9.39
CA LYS A 482 19.33 -13.66 10.62
C LYS A 482 20.37 -13.48 11.74
N THR A 483 21.63 -13.19 11.39
CA THR A 483 22.76 -13.20 12.33
C THR A 483 23.58 -11.91 12.34
N ARG A 484 23.34 -10.97 11.41
CA ARG A 484 24.11 -9.73 11.30
C ARG A 484 23.34 -8.58 10.64
N THR A 485 23.81 -7.36 10.87
CA THR A 485 23.37 -6.18 10.11
C THR A 485 23.83 -6.26 8.64
N SER A 486 23.19 -5.48 7.77
CA SER A 486 23.58 -5.36 6.37
C SER A 486 23.33 -3.93 5.88
N PRO A 487 24.39 -3.09 5.76
CA PRO A 487 24.27 -1.74 5.22
C PRO A 487 23.64 -1.74 3.84
N ILE A 488 24.04 -2.67 2.97
CA ILE A 488 23.51 -2.78 1.60
C ILE A 488 22.00 -3.03 1.61
N ARG A 489 21.52 -4.02 2.37
CA ARG A 489 20.08 -4.29 2.45
C ARG A 489 19.29 -3.10 3.01
N ARG A 490 19.85 -2.38 3.99
CA ARG A 490 19.25 -1.16 4.53
C ARG A 490 19.18 -0.04 3.48
N GLY A 491 20.29 0.24 2.80
CA GLY A 491 20.35 1.27 1.76
C GLY A 491 19.42 0.96 0.59
N VAL A 492 19.43 -0.28 0.10
CA VAL A 492 18.51 -0.75 -0.95
C VAL A 492 17.05 -0.65 -0.51
N TRP A 493 16.73 -1.00 0.75
CA TRP A 493 15.38 -0.82 1.27
C TRP A 493 14.97 0.65 1.31
N VAL A 494 15.83 1.58 1.73
CA VAL A 494 15.52 3.02 1.69
C VAL A 494 15.29 3.49 0.26
N LEU A 495 16.15 3.09 -0.68
CA LEU A 495 16.04 3.52 -2.08
C LEU A 495 14.78 2.96 -2.76
N ASN A 496 14.55 1.65 -2.65
CA ASN A 496 13.42 1.00 -3.31
C ASN A 496 12.09 1.32 -2.60
N THR A 497 12.04 1.20 -1.27
CA THR A 497 10.80 1.26 -0.51
C THR A 497 10.36 2.68 -0.21
N LEU A 498 11.28 3.56 0.20
CA LEU A 498 10.95 4.95 0.54
C LEU A 498 11.06 5.87 -0.67
N ILE A 499 12.22 5.94 -1.31
CA ILE A 499 12.46 6.86 -2.44
C ILE A 499 11.69 6.39 -3.70
N GLY A 500 11.51 5.08 -3.88
CA GLY A 500 10.79 4.53 -5.03
C GLY A 500 11.64 4.31 -6.27
N LYS A 501 12.96 4.38 -6.14
CA LYS A 501 13.91 4.06 -7.22
C LYS A 501 14.31 2.61 -7.10
N SER A 502 13.96 1.79 -8.09
CA SER A 502 14.35 0.38 -8.13
C SER A 502 15.76 0.23 -8.72
N MET A 503 16.56 -0.66 -8.13
CA MET A 503 17.83 -1.11 -8.72
C MET A 503 17.85 -2.62 -8.87
N GLU A 504 18.36 -3.07 -10.00
CA GLU A 504 18.69 -4.47 -10.25
C GLU A 504 20.17 -4.70 -9.98
N ALA A 505 20.48 -5.83 -9.33
CA ALA A 505 21.86 -6.23 -9.12
C ALA A 505 22.49 -6.65 -10.46
N PRO A 506 23.75 -6.28 -10.75
CA PRO A 506 24.48 -6.82 -11.90
C PRO A 506 24.54 -8.36 -11.89
N GLU A 507 24.72 -9.00 -13.06
CA GLU A 507 24.83 -10.47 -13.13
C GLU A 507 26.06 -11.01 -12.39
N ASP A 508 27.19 -10.29 -12.44
CA ASP A 508 28.49 -10.71 -11.88
C ASP A 508 28.82 -10.02 -10.54
N VAL A 509 27.91 -10.06 -9.57
CA VAL A 509 28.16 -9.50 -8.23
C VAL A 509 29.14 -10.38 -7.45
N PRO A 510 30.32 -9.87 -7.05
CA PRO A 510 31.30 -10.66 -6.30
C PRO A 510 30.75 -11.10 -4.93
N SER A 511 31.07 -12.33 -4.53
CA SER A 511 30.70 -12.82 -3.20
C SER A 511 31.48 -12.10 -2.09
N ILE A 512 30.96 -12.14 -0.86
CA ILE A 512 31.66 -11.55 0.30
C ILE A 512 33.01 -12.23 0.54
N GLU A 513 33.10 -13.55 0.31
CA GLU A 513 34.36 -14.28 0.48
C GLU A 513 35.36 -13.90 -0.62
N GLU A 514 34.92 -13.72 -1.86
CA GLU A 514 35.77 -13.19 -2.94
C GLU A 514 36.30 -11.80 -2.62
N ALA A 515 35.46 -10.91 -2.08
CA ALA A 515 35.89 -9.60 -1.62
C ALA A 515 36.89 -9.70 -0.46
N ARG A 516 36.70 -10.64 0.47
CA ARG A 516 37.60 -10.88 1.59
C ARG A 516 38.97 -11.40 1.14
N GLU A 517 38.98 -12.37 0.24
CA GLU A 517 40.20 -12.92 -0.36
C GLU A 517 40.97 -11.84 -1.12
N ALA A 518 40.26 -11.03 -1.91
CA ALA A 518 40.85 -9.94 -2.69
C ALA A 518 41.48 -8.84 -1.83
N LEU A 519 40.97 -8.60 -0.62
CA LEU A 519 41.58 -7.67 0.34
C LEU A 519 42.95 -8.15 0.84
N ASN A 520 43.19 -9.46 0.89
CA ASN A 520 44.46 -10.08 1.31
C ASN A 520 44.99 -9.56 2.67
N ILE A 521 44.11 -9.38 3.65
CA ILE A 521 44.46 -8.86 4.99
C ILE A 521 44.45 -10.01 6.01
N LYS A 522 45.48 -10.10 6.86
CA LYS A 522 45.59 -11.15 7.90
C LYS A 522 44.57 -11.05 9.02
N ARG A 523 44.02 -9.85 9.26
CA ARG A 523 42.94 -9.63 10.23
C ARG A 523 41.58 -9.69 9.53
N ASN A 524 40.52 -9.88 10.31
CA ASN A 524 39.17 -9.73 9.78
C ASN A 524 38.99 -8.30 9.22
N PRO A 525 38.59 -8.15 7.95
CA PRO A 525 38.31 -6.85 7.37
C PRO A 525 37.05 -6.26 8.00
N THR A 526 37.05 -4.95 8.16
CA THR A 526 35.88 -4.20 8.63
C THR A 526 34.78 -4.21 7.56
N VAL A 527 33.54 -3.92 7.97
CA VAL A 527 32.41 -3.79 7.03
C VAL A 527 32.70 -2.72 5.97
N ALA A 528 33.31 -1.60 6.35
CA ALA A 528 33.69 -0.54 5.41
C ALA A 528 34.77 -1.00 4.40
N GLU A 529 35.74 -1.81 4.82
CA GLU A 529 36.76 -2.37 3.93
C GLU A 529 36.18 -3.37 2.94
N LEU A 530 35.29 -4.26 3.41
CA LEU A 530 34.58 -5.21 2.55
C LEU A 530 33.70 -4.49 1.53
N LEU A 531 32.96 -3.46 1.95
CA LEU A 531 32.17 -2.62 1.05
C LEU A 531 33.06 -1.93 0.02
N LYS A 532 34.14 -1.29 0.45
CA LYS A 532 35.09 -0.62 -0.46
C LYS A 532 35.66 -1.58 -1.49
N GLN A 533 35.99 -2.81 -1.10
CA GLN A 533 36.44 -3.84 -2.03
C GLN A 533 35.34 -4.29 -2.99
N HIS A 534 34.12 -4.48 -2.48
CA HIS A 534 32.96 -4.87 -3.27
C HIS A 534 32.64 -3.85 -4.38
N VAL A 535 32.84 -2.57 -4.09
CA VAL A 535 32.59 -1.46 -5.03
C VAL A 535 33.81 -1.04 -5.85
N SER A 536 34.91 -1.81 -5.82
CA SER A 536 36.15 -1.48 -6.52
C SER A 536 36.01 -1.45 -8.05
N LYS A 537 35.03 -2.15 -8.60
CA LYS A 537 34.67 -2.08 -10.03
C LYS A 537 33.78 -0.85 -10.28
N ALA A 538 34.07 -0.12 -11.36
CA ALA A 538 33.31 1.09 -11.74
C ALA A 538 31.79 0.85 -11.86
N VAL A 539 31.39 -0.33 -12.35
CA VAL A 539 29.98 -0.75 -12.48
C VAL A 539 29.29 -0.82 -11.12
N CYS A 540 29.97 -1.35 -10.10
CA CYS A 540 29.44 -1.43 -8.74
C CYS A 540 29.41 -0.03 -8.09
N HIS A 541 30.44 0.79 -8.30
CA HIS A 541 30.52 2.11 -7.70
C HIS A 541 29.35 3.04 -8.10
N ALA A 542 28.89 2.96 -9.36
CA ALA A 542 27.81 3.79 -9.87
C ALA A 542 26.53 3.67 -9.03
N CYS A 543 26.11 2.44 -8.72
CA CYS A 543 24.91 2.21 -7.89
C CYS A 543 25.18 2.45 -6.39
N HIS A 544 26.36 2.04 -5.91
CA HIS A 544 26.69 2.13 -4.49
C HIS A 544 26.88 3.55 -3.97
N LYS A 545 27.11 4.53 -4.86
CA LYS A 545 27.07 5.97 -4.51
C LYS A 545 25.74 6.39 -3.88
N GLU A 546 24.62 5.78 -4.27
CA GLU A 546 23.32 6.04 -3.65
C GLU A 546 23.01 5.08 -2.48
N ILE A 547 23.47 3.82 -2.53
CA ILE A 547 23.16 2.79 -1.53
C ILE A 547 23.93 2.97 -0.22
N ASP A 548 25.26 3.03 -0.33
CA ASP A 548 26.16 2.92 0.81
C ASP A 548 25.93 4.01 1.85
N PRO A 549 25.74 5.29 1.48
CA PRO A 549 25.47 6.36 2.45
C PRO A 549 24.20 6.11 3.28
N LEU A 550 23.13 5.64 2.64
CA LEU A 550 21.84 5.37 3.29
C LEU A 550 21.94 4.19 4.27
N GLY A 551 22.70 3.15 3.89
CA GLY A 551 22.95 1.97 4.72
C GLY A 551 23.88 2.23 5.89
N LEU A 552 25.04 2.83 5.62
CA LEU A 552 26.07 3.15 6.61
C LEU A 552 25.54 4.12 7.66
N GLY A 553 24.75 5.13 7.27
CA GLY A 553 24.13 6.07 8.21
C GLY A 553 23.22 5.41 9.25
N LEU A 554 22.86 4.13 9.09
CA LEU A 554 22.04 3.37 10.04
C LEU A 554 22.85 2.32 10.83
N GLU A 555 24.17 2.21 10.63
CA GLU A 555 24.97 1.14 11.24
C GLU A 555 25.12 1.26 12.76
N ASN A 556 24.85 2.43 13.35
CA ASN A 556 24.73 2.53 14.82
C ASN A 556 23.57 1.72 15.40
N PHE A 557 22.62 1.27 14.57
CA PHE A 557 21.56 0.36 14.99
C PHE A 557 21.95 -1.09 14.68
N ALA A 558 21.99 -1.92 15.71
CA ALA A 558 22.12 -3.37 15.59
C ALA A 558 20.87 -4.00 14.93
N GLN A 559 20.88 -5.32 14.76
CA GLN A 559 19.84 -6.03 14.01
C GLN A 559 18.44 -5.97 14.66
N PHE A 560 18.33 -5.74 15.97
CA PHE A 560 17.04 -5.57 16.67
C PHE A 560 16.80 -4.11 17.12
N GLY A 561 17.56 -3.18 16.54
CA GLY A 561 17.44 -1.74 16.78
C GLY A 561 18.17 -1.24 18.03
N GLU A 562 18.99 -2.06 18.69
CA GLU A 562 19.84 -1.60 19.79
C GLU A 562 20.92 -0.65 19.28
N TRP A 563 21.17 0.41 20.04
CA TRP A 563 22.26 1.33 19.74
C TRP A 563 23.62 0.69 20.03
N ARG A 564 24.59 0.88 19.13
CA ARG A 564 25.97 0.41 19.29
C ARG A 564 27.00 1.41 18.76
N THR A 565 28.15 1.46 19.43
CA THR A 565 29.34 2.20 18.99
C THR A 565 30.44 1.29 18.45
N ASN A 566 30.34 -0.02 18.71
CA ASN A 566 31.26 -1.05 18.24
C ASN A 566 30.47 -2.19 17.58
N TYR A 567 31.09 -2.87 16.61
CA TYR A 567 30.63 -4.15 16.09
C TYR A 567 30.87 -5.28 17.11
N PRO A 568 30.27 -6.47 16.92
CA PRO A 568 30.49 -7.62 17.81
C PRO A 568 31.96 -8.05 17.93
N ASP A 569 32.79 -7.73 16.94
CA ASP A 569 34.24 -7.96 16.93
C ASP A 569 35.05 -6.83 17.61
N MET A 570 34.37 -5.93 18.33
CA MET A 570 34.92 -4.75 19.03
C MET A 570 35.43 -3.63 18.13
N THR A 571 35.37 -3.76 16.80
CA THR A 571 35.75 -2.66 15.91
C THR A 571 34.77 -1.49 16.01
N PRO A 572 35.21 -0.22 15.89
CA PRO A 572 34.30 0.93 15.92
C PRO A 572 33.28 0.91 14.77
N VAL A 573 32.05 1.35 15.05
CA VAL A 573 31.00 1.49 14.03
C VAL A 573 31.32 2.61 13.06
N VAL A 574 31.11 2.36 11.77
CA VAL A 574 31.20 3.38 10.72
C VAL A 574 29.79 3.81 10.33
N ALA A 575 29.33 4.95 10.84
CA ALA A 575 28.02 5.53 10.55
C ALA A 575 28.12 6.95 9.98
N SER A 576 29.07 7.12 9.07
CA SER A 576 29.37 8.35 8.34
C SER A 576 29.52 8.05 6.86
N GLY A 577 29.27 9.03 6.02
CA GLY A 577 29.39 8.90 4.57
C GLY A 577 29.16 10.23 3.87
N GLU A 578 29.12 10.17 2.54
CA GLU A 578 28.87 11.31 1.67
C GLU A 578 27.65 11.01 0.79
N MET A 579 26.66 11.90 0.79
CA MET A 579 25.46 11.76 -0.03
C MET A 579 25.76 12.10 -1.50
N PRO A 580 24.89 11.74 -2.47
CA PRO A 580 25.15 11.99 -3.89
C PRO A 580 25.42 13.45 -4.30
N ASN A 581 24.96 14.41 -3.48
CA ASN A 581 25.22 15.85 -3.65
C ASN A 581 26.55 16.34 -3.06
N GLY A 582 27.40 15.43 -2.59
CA GLY A 582 28.70 15.75 -1.98
C GLY A 582 28.66 16.17 -0.51
N LYS A 583 27.48 16.22 0.12
CA LYS A 583 27.38 16.58 1.54
C LYS A 583 27.70 15.38 2.43
N ALA A 584 28.66 15.56 3.33
CA ALA A 584 29.05 14.55 4.31
C ALA A 584 28.15 14.56 5.54
N PHE A 585 27.96 13.39 6.17
CA PHE A 585 27.29 13.23 7.46
C PHE A 585 28.12 12.38 8.43
N LYS A 586 27.89 12.55 9.73
CA LYS A 586 28.55 11.80 10.81
C LYS A 586 27.58 11.16 11.81
N SER A 587 26.27 11.28 11.58
CA SER A 587 25.25 10.69 12.43
C SER A 587 24.02 10.28 11.63
N PRO A 588 23.20 9.33 12.17
CA PRO A 588 21.93 8.97 11.55
C PRO A 588 20.99 10.18 11.35
N HIS A 589 20.92 11.10 12.32
CA HIS A 589 20.11 12.31 12.18
C HIS A 589 20.56 13.22 11.01
N GLN A 590 21.87 13.43 10.87
CA GLN A 590 22.41 14.20 9.73
C GLN A 590 22.12 13.51 8.40
N MET A 591 22.32 12.19 8.33
CA MET A 591 22.00 11.41 7.12
C MET A 591 20.52 11.54 6.74
N LYS A 592 19.60 11.36 7.70
CA LYS A 592 18.14 11.46 7.48
C LYS A 592 17.72 12.88 7.05
N THR A 593 18.38 13.90 7.58
CA THR A 593 18.15 15.30 7.18
C THR A 593 18.59 15.53 5.73
N LEU A 594 19.76 15.04 5.34
CA LEU A 594 20.23 15.13 3.95
C LEU A 594 19.40 14.27 2.99
N LEU A 595 18.91 13.12 3.44
CA LEU A 595 17.98 12.26 2.71
C LEU A 595 16.69 13.00 2.39
N LEU A 596 16.10 13.69 3.37
CA LEU A 596 14.90 14.51 3.13
C LEU A 596 15.17 15.73 2.25
N GLU A 597 16.34 16.36 2.38
CA GLU A 597 16.75 17.47 1.51
C GLU A 597 16.83 17.03 0.04
N LEU A 598 17.38 15.83 -0.21
CA LEU A 598 17.59 15.33 -1.57
C LEU A 598 16.35 14.67 -2.18
N TYR A 599 15.60 13.92 -1.37
CA TYR A 599 14.60 12.98 -1.85
C TYR A 599 13.22 13.15 -1.19
N GLY A 600 12.98 14.26 -0.47
CA GLY A 600 11.70 14.49 0.20
C GLY A 600 10.50 14.38 -0.76
N ASP A 601 10.57 15.05 -1.90
CA ASP A 601 9.54 15.01 -2.93
C ASP A 601 9.36 13.60 -3.50
N ASP A 602 10.45 12.87 -3.76
CA ASP A 602 10.42 11.50 -4.27
C ASP A 602 9.77 10.53 -3.28
N ILE A 603 10.10 10.66 -1.99
CA ILE A 603 9.52 9.84 -0.92
C ILE A 603 8.01 10.08 -0.83
N ALA A 604 7.56 11.33 -0.86
CA ALA A 604 6.14 11.65 -0.86
C ALA A 604 5.43 11.15 -2.12
N LYS A 605 6.07 11.30 -3.30
CA LYS A 605 5.58 10.78 -4.58
C LYS A 605 5.42 9.26 -4.54
N ASN A 606 6.43 8.55 -4.04
CA ASN A 606 6.38 7.10 -3.95
C ASN A 606 5.33 6.63 -2.94
N PHE A 607 5.17 7.30 -1.78
CA PHE A 607 4.06 6.99 -0.87
C PHE A 607 2.70 7.09 -1.56
N ALA A 608 2.42 8.22 -2.24
CA ALA A 608 1.16 8.38 -2.95
C ALA A 608 0.99 7.33 -4.06
N ARG A 609 2.08 7.01 -4.78
CA ARG A 609 2.09 5.96 -5.81
C ARG A 609 1.69 4.60 -5.24
N GLN A 610 2.29 4.19 -4.12
CA GLN A 610 2.01 2.91 -3.46
C GLN A 610 0.58 2.86 -2.91
N LEU A 611 0.16 3.92 -2.22
CA LEU A 611 -1.19 4.01 -1.68
C LEU A 611 -2.25 4.04 -2.79
N PHE A 612 -1.97 4.70 -3.91
CA PHE A 612 -2.86 4.76 -5.06
C PHE A 612 -2.96 3.39 -5.76
N ALA A 613 -1.84 2.69 -5.94
CA ALA A 613 -1.83 1.32 -6.44
C ALA A 613 -2.65 0.38 -5.55
N TYR A 614 -2.49 0.49 -4.23
CA TYR A 614 -3.28 -0.26 -3.25
C TYR A 614 -4.78 0.08 -3.32
N ALA A 615 -5.14 1.36 -3.43
CA ALA A 615 -6.53 1.81 -3.54
C ALA A 615 -7.22 1.29 -4.82
N LEU A 616 -6.48 1.26 -5.94
CA LEU A 616 -6.99 0.76 -7.21
C LEU A 616 -6.96 -0.78 -7.30
N GLY A 617 -6.13 -1.43 -6.48
CA GLY A 617 -5.88 -2.87 -6.51
C GLY A 617 -5.18 -3.30 -7.79
N ARG A 618 -4.26 -2.50 -8.31
CA ARG A 618 -3.43 -2.81 -9.49
C ARG A 618 -2.21 -1.91 -9.56
N GLN A 619 -1.20 -2.33 -10.32
CA GLN A 619 -0.04 -1.49 -10.59
C GLN A 619 -0.50 -0.21 -11.31
N LEU A 620 0.12 0.92 -10.97
CA LEU A 620 -0.10 2.15 -11.73
C LEU A 620 0.50 2.01 -13.14
N GLN A 621 -0.21 2.58 -14.10
CA GLN A 621 0.13 2.62 -15.51
C GLN A 621 0.28 4.09 -15.95
N PRO A 622 0.84 4.34 -17.15
CA PRO A 622 1.03 5.70 -17.65
C PRO A 622 -0.23 6.59 -17.61
N TYR A 623 -1.41 6.05 -17.92
CA TYR A 623 -2.69 6.78 -17.83
C TYR A 623 -3.10 7.24 -16.41
N ASP A 624 -2.43 6.76 -15.35
CA ASP A 624 -2.67 7.24 -13.98
C ASP A 624 -1.87 8.51 -13.65
N ARG A 625 -0.90 8.89 -14.50
CA ARG A 625 0.07 9.97 -14.27
C ARG A 625 -0.60 11.30 -13.93
N LEU A 626 -1.59 11.72 -14.73
CA LEU A 626 -2.28 13.01 -14.53
C LEU A 626 -2.87 13.15 -13.13
N SER A 627 -3.43 12.06 -12.60
CA SER A 627 -4.05 12.10 -11.28
C SER A 627 -3.04 11.93 -10.16
N LEU A 628 -1.98 11.14 -10.36
CA LEU A 628 -0.86 11.09 -9.42
C LEU A 628 -0.19 12.46 -9.27
N ASP A 629 0.06 13.16 -10.37
CA ASP A 629 0.67 14.49 -10.36
C ASP A 629 -0.23 15.51 -9.65
N GLN A 630 -1.55 15.44 -9.87
CA GLN A 630 -2.51 16.26 -9.15
C GLN A 630 -2.52 15.97 -7.64
N ILE A 631 -2.53 14.69 -7.24
CA ILE A 631 -2.48 14.27 -5.83
C ILE A 631 -1.22 14.85 -5.16
N ILE A 632 -0.06 14.74 -5.81
CA ILE A 632 1.20 15.22 -5.26
C ILE A 632 1.27 16.74 -5.24
N SER A 633 0.77 17.43 -6.26
CA SER A 633 0.71 18.89 -6.28
C SER A 633 -0.11 19.43 -5.12
N VAL A 634 -1.27 18.85 -4.83
CA VAL A 634 -2.12 19.26 -3.69
C VAL A 634 -1.45 18.91 -2.36
N ALA A 635 -0.93 17.68 -2.21
CA ALA A 635 -0.25 17.27 -0.98
C ALA A 635 1.00 18.11 -0.70
N LYS A 636 1.71 18.61 -1.72
CA LYS A 636 2.86 19.49 -1.51
C LYS A 636 2.46 20.80 -0.81
N GLN A 637 1.26 21.32 -1.08
CA GLN A 637 0.78 22.59 -0.52
C GLN A 637 0.51 22.52 1.00
N ASP A 638 0.28 21.33 1.55
CA ASP A 638 0.04 21.14 2.99
C ASP A 638 1.22 20.49 3.75
N GLY A 639 2.36 20.31 3.07
CA GLY A 639 3.54 19.66 3.66
C GLY A 639 3.46 18.14 3.65
N TYR A 640 2.85 17.56 2.61
CA TYR A 640 2.72 16.12 2.36
C TYR A 640 1.94 15.39 3.43
N LYS A 641 0.79 15.94 3.83
CA LYS A 641 -0.06 15.34 4.85
C LYS A 641 -0.73 14.07 4.36
N THR A 642 -0.71 13.04 5.20
CA THR A 642 -1.25 11.72 4.86
C THR A 642 -2.73 11.77 4.47
N ASN A 643 -3.56 12.55 5.18
CA ASN A 643 -5.01 12.55 4.92
C ASN A 643 -5.36 13.28 3.63
N ALA A 644 -4.59 14.28 3.21
CA ALA A 644 -4.79 14.93 1.92
C ALA A 644 -4.46 13.99 0.76
N ILE A 645 -3.41 13.18 0.88
CA ILE A 645 -3.10 12.15 -0.13
C ILE A 645 -4.25 11.14 -0.23
N ILE A 646 -4.75 10.63 0.91
CA ILE A 646 -5.90 9.72 0.95
C ILE A 646 -7.14 10.36 0.29
N GLU A 647 -7.46 11.60 0.66
CA GLU A 647 -8.60 12.32 0.12
C GLU A 647 -8.48 12.51 -1.39
N GLN A 648 -7.33 12.99 -1.88
CA GLN A 648 -7.12 13.22 -3.31
C GLN A 648 -7.14 11.93 -4.14
N ILE A 649 -6.69 10.79 -3.58
CA ILE A 649 -6.86 9.48 -4.23
C ILE A 649 -8.34 9.18 -4.42
N VAL A 650 -9.18 9.35 -3.39
CA VAL A 650 -10.62 9.08 -3.48
C VAL A 650 -11.32 10.05 -4.43
N LEU A 651 -10.86 11.31 -4.51
CA LEU A 651 -11.40 12.32 -5.41
C LEU A 651 -10.95 12.16 -6.87
N SER A 652 -9.89 11.37 -7.12
CA SER A 652 -9.32 11.14 -8.44
C SER A 652 -10.31 10.52 -9.42
N LYS A 653 -10.05 10.74 -10.72
CA LYS A 653 -10.86 10.16 -11.79
C LYS A 653 -10.76 8.62 -11.80
N GLN A 654 -9.57 8.06 -11.58
CA GLN A 654 -9.31 6.62 -11.57
C GLN A 654 -10.11 5.92 -10.47
N PHE A 655 -10.33 6.58 -9.34
CA PHE A 655 -11.10 6.00 -8.24
C PHE A 655 -12.62 6.14 -8.45
N ARG A 656 -13.09 7.25 -9.02
CA ARG A 656 -14.53 7.56 -9.18
C ARG A 656 -15.13 7.14 -10.51
N TYR A 657 -14.30 6.75 -11.47
CA TYR A 657 -14.72 6.38 -12.82
C TYR A 657 -14.29 4.95 -13.12
N ARG A 658 -14.95 4.41 -14.13
CA ARG A 658 -14.65 3.14 -14.76
C ARG A 658 -14.47 3.38 -16.26
N GLN A 659 -13.66 2.54 -16.87
CA GLN A 659 -13.56 2.41 -18.31
C GLN A 659 -13.55 0.91 -18.62
N ASP A 660 -14.27 0.51 -19.66
CA ASP A 660 -14.30 -0.88 -20.13
C ASP A 660 -13.24 -1.08 -21.23
N LEU A 661 -12.96 -2.35 -21.52
CA LEU A 661 -11.97 -2.76 -22.53
C LEU A 661 -12.35 -2.29 -23.94
#